data_AF-A0A3D0X2U7-F1
#
_entry.id   AF-A0A3D0X2U7-F1
#
_cell.length_a   1.000
_cell.length_b   1.000
_cell.length_c   1.000
_cell.angle_alpha   90.00
_cell.angle_beta   90.00
_cell.angle_gamma   90.00
#
_symmetry.space_group_name_H-M   'P 1'
#
loop_
_entity.id
_entity.type
_entity.pdbx_description
1 polymer ?
#
loop_
_entity_poly.entity_id
_entity_poly.type
_entity_poly.pdbx_seq_one_letter_code
_entity_poly.pdbx_strand_id
1 'polypeptide(L)'
;MERGQAEHNSRNAYYRSQTGAVEAGSSIRLGIRISGDVSVQHALLRLWSEGTGEQIVSLVTNDKEDSETRYYSAEAAMPKDGCLVWYYFIIVSDRGTWYYGNNASGLGGLGELYNRVPPSFQITVYSKGAKTPDWFKNSVMYHIYPDRFFRKGSGHVEKPGALMHTVWKDMPFYARDTVTKEIVAYDFYGGNLKGIESKLDYLKGLGISVIYLTPIFEAESSHRYDTGDYHKIDPMLGTEEDFRHLVEKAKEKGIRIILDGVFSHTGSNSVYFNKKDAYDSVGACQSKTSPYYEWYNFRDYPLEYDCWWNRPNMPNVKETTHSYLKFILKGKSSVIHHWMNEGVAGWRLNVIDELREEFTHELYKEVKKLDPEAVLIGEVWEDASHKVSYEKQRTYLCGKEIDSAMNYPFRENIINFLTGKIDGNLCMERLESLRENYPKENFYAMMNLIGSHDVYRAATVLGEAPAAEGMTESARGRFRLDEKHAKLAADRLMLAVLCQMTYPGVPSVYYGDEIAMEGYENPFNRGPYEWDSGNRELQDWHKKLIKERNENPVLRTGEILPLHGGQDILAYARVIREGKDVFGKEAASGCYIVAMNRSVTEEIDASFDVRDFAEGSFVSAFDGKQVYPVSRGHVSVKLKPLSGVLLKLAEQKSEYERQAGILLHPTSLPSKYGIGDLGEEAYRFVDYLEAAGQSVWQILPLGPVGFGYSPYQSVSAFASEPLMISLEGLVDSGWLDSAELKGFKGMACSDTADFESAKSFKSRCFHKAYEVFAKNASKDSDYQEFCNREASWLDDYALFMAIKHERGGEGWTDWPKPVKSRDPKTLKELRKSLAERIGYEKFLQYVFDSQWQKLHDYAKEKGISILGDMPIFISADSADAWANQSLFQLNGDGTPSKVAGVPPDYFSATGQLWGNPQYDWKAMEKEKYTWWKGRFRKLYELVDIVRIDHFRGFESYWEVDGKAETAIEGRWVPGPGKAFFDQVAKALGNLPIVAEDLGIITDEVEELRDACGFPGMKVLHFTLYPNEEGRMGFITPENSVVYTGTHDNNTTVGWYEQDLDDASRFAIARLLGVESGNAEEVCGRLVEYAYASNSKLAVIPMQDVLGLDQDSRMNKPGTVGTNWSWRLLPDYQKNAKADRLLALCRKYNRKGKLS
;
A
#
# COMPACT_ATOMS: atom_id res chain seq x y z
N MET A 1 10.85 -18.89 29.07
CA MET A 1 10.84 -17.85 28.04
C MET A 1 10.07 -16.65 28.57
N GLU A 2 10.52 -15.46 28.24
CA GLU A 2 9.89 -14.19 28.61
C GLU A 2 9.02 -13.65 27.47
N ARG A 3 8.16 -12.67 27.77
CA ARG A 3 7.38 -11.97 26.73
C ARG A 3 8.34 -11.31 25.73
N GLY A 4 8.06 -11.46 24.44
CA GLY A 4 8.89 -10.94 23.35
C GLY A 4 9.99 -11.88 22.85
N GLN A 5 10.24 -13.03 23.51
CA GLN A 5 11.21 -14.03 23.04
C GLN A 5 10.67 -14.95 21.94
N ALA A 6 9.38 -14.88 21.62
CA ALA A 6 8.79 -15.59 20.49
C ALA A 6 7.79 -14.67 19.79
N GLU A 7 7.70 -14.77 18.46
CA GLU A 7 6.85 -13.92 17.66
C GLU A 7 6.28 -14.65 16.45
N HIS A 8 4.96 -14.56 16.30
CA HIS A 8 4.22 -14.88 15.09
C HIS A 8 3.07 -13.88 14.94
N ASN A 9 2.91 -13.34 13.74
CA ASN A 9 1.79 -12.47 13.39
C ASN A 9 1.03 -13.06 12.21
N SER A 10 -0.22 -13.50 12.43
CA SER A 10 -1.03 -14.20 11.43
C SER A 10 -1.46 -13.30 10.26
N ARG A 11 -1.31 -11.99 10.39
CA ARG A 11 -1.56 -10.98 9.34
C ARG A 11 -0.28 -10.51 8.63
N ASN A 12 0.87 -11.04 9.01
CA ASN A 12 2.15 -10.73 8.39
C ASN A 12 2.59 -11.90 7.49
N ALA A 13 2.84 -11.57 6.23
CA ALA A 13 3.24 -12.49 5.17
C ALA A 13 4.50 -13.30 5.50
N TYR A 14 5.43 -12.73 6.27
CA TYR A 14 6.64 -13.42 6.70
C TYR A 14 6.33 -14.67 7.53
N TYR A 15 5.45 -14.53 8.51
CA TYR A 15 5.05 -15.62 9.41
C TYR A 15 4.00 -16.54 8.80
N ARG A 16 3.18 -16.02 7.87
CA ARG A 16 2.11 -16.75 7.19
C ARG A 16 2.09 -16.36 5.71
N SER A 17 2.61 -17.24 4.85
CA SER A 17 2.80 -16.96 3.40
C SER A 17 1.55 -16.43 2.68
N GLN A 18 0.36 -16.92 3.05
CA GLN A 18 -0.94 -16.39 2.61
C GLN A 18 -1.74 -15.91 3.82
N THR A 19 -1.94 -14.59 3.90
CA THR A 19 -2.69 -13.95 4.99
C THR A 19 -4.20 -14.07 4.74
N GLY A 20 -4.95 -14.25 5.82
CA GLY A 20 -6.40 -14.47 5.78
C GLY A 20 -6.81 -15.86 5.26
N ALA A 21 -8.08 -16.03 4.90
CA ALA A 21 -8.63 -17.29 4.40
C ALA A 21 -7.95 -17.80 3.11
N VAL A 22 -7.86 -19.12 2.96
CA VAL A 22 -7.09 -19.79 1.89
C VAL A 22 -7.91 -20.82 1.13
N GLU A 23 -7.51 -21.11 -0.10
CA GLU A 23 -8.21 -22.06 -0.96
C GLU A 23 -7.93 -23.52 -0.55
N ALA A 24 -8.92 -24.40 -0.65
CA ALA A 24 -8.78 -25.82 -0.36
C ALA A 24 -7.72 -26.50 -1.24
N GLY A 25 -6.88 -27.32 -0.61
CA GLY A 25 -5.75 -28.01 -1.24
C GLY A 25 -4.53 -27.13 -1.55
N SER A 26 -4.51 -25.88 -1.10
CA SER A 26 -3.31 -25.02 -1.11
C SER A 26 -2.26 -25.48 -0.09
N SER A 27 -1.03 -24.98 -0.22
CA SER A 27 0.00 -25.09 0.82
C SER A 27 0.30 -23.71 1.36
N ILE A 28 0.50 -23.63 2.68
CA ILE A 28 0.95 -22.40 3.34
C ILE A 28 2.16 -22.67 4.22
N ARG A 29 3.16 -21.81 4.12
CA ARG A 29 4.20 -21.68 5.13
C ARG A 29 3.63 -21.02 6.39
N LEU A 30 3.81 -21.68 7.52
CA LEU A 30 3.61 -21.13 8.86
C LEU A 30 4.94 -21.14 9.61
N GLY A 31 5.31 -20.01 10.20
CA GLY A 31 6.56 -19.90 10.94
C GLY A 31 6.49 -18.99 12.15
N ILE A 32 7.47 -19.14 13.03
CA ILE A 32 7.61 -18.44 14.30
C ILE A 32 9.07 -18.07 14.49
N ARG A 33 9.32 -16.83 14.90
CA ARG A 33 10.64 -16.34 15.30
C ARG A 33 10.83 -16.56 16.79
N ILE A 34 11.99 -17.06 17.19
CA ILE A 34 12.38 -17.25 18.59
C ILE A 34 13.72 -16.55 18.82
N SER A 35 13.79 -15.70 19.83
CA SER A 35 14.96 -14.86 20.15
C SER A 35 15.42 -15.06 21.59
N GLY A 36 16.73 -14.91 21.80
CA GLY A 36 17.40 -14.99 23.11
C GLY A 36 18.12 -16.31 23.37
N ASP A 37 18.82 -16.38 24.52
CA ASP A 37 19.63 -17.52 24.98
C ASP A 37 18.76 -18.68 25.53
N VAL A 38 17.89 -19.21 24.67
CA VAL A 38 17.01 -20.34 24.98
C VAL A 38 17.35 -21.47 24.03
N SER A 39 17.73 -22.63 24.58
CA SER A 39 18.03 -23.81 23.78
C SER A 39 16.72 -24.51 23.39
N VAL A 40 16.26 -24.26 22.16
CA VAL A 40 15.08 -24.90 21.59
C VAL A 40 15.43 -26.32 21.16
N GLN A 41 14.84 -27.31 21.82
CA GLN A 41 14.98 -28.73 21.48
C GLN A 41 14.04 -29.12 20.34
N HIS A 42 12.79 -28.65 20.41
CA HIS A 42 11.78 -28.85 19.39
C HIS A 42 10.90 -27.61 19.25
N ALA A 43 10.65 -27.17 18.02
CA ALA A 43 9.56 -26.27 17.68
C ALA A 43 8.54 -27.07 16.86
N LEU A 44 7.29 -27.13 17.32
CA LEU A 44 6.23 -27.89 16.70
C LEU A 44 5.06 -26.95 16.35
N LEU A 45 4.39 -27.25 15.26
CA LEU A 45 3.14 -26.63 14.85
C LEU A 45 2.03 -27.66 15.04
N ARG A 46 1.02 -27.31 15.83
CA ARG A 46 -0.19 -28.12 15.95
C ARG A 46 -1.25 -27.53 15.03
N LEU A 47 -1.79 -28.36 14.14
CA LEU A 47 -2.90 -28.07 13.25
C LEU A 47 -4.06 -29.02 13.57
N TRP A 48 -5.30 -28.55 13.54
CA TRP A 48 -6.45 -29.46 13.60
C TRP A 48 -7.66 -28.85 12.92
N SER A 49 -8.50 -29.73 12.41
CA SER A 49 -9.83 -29.41 11.90
C SER A 49 -10.81 -30.50 12.28
N GLU A 50 -12.07 -30.12 12.47
CA GLU A 50 -13.14 -31.07 12.73
C GLU A 50 -13.30 -32.03 11.54
N GLY A 51 -13.43 -33.33 11.80
CA GLY A 51 -13.57 -34.37 10.77
C GLY A 51 -12.27 -34.94 10.20
N THR A 52 -11.17 -34.18 10.15
CA THR A 52 -9.86 -34.70 9.68
C THR A 52 -8.89 -35.03 10.83
N GLY A 53 -9.12 -34.47 12.02
CA GLY A 53 -8.31 -34.72 13.21
C GLY A 53 -7.14 -33.76 13.39
N GLU A 54 -6.23 -34.12 14.28
CA GLU A 54 -5.04 -33.36 14.66
C GLU A 54 -3.81 -33.80 13.86
N GLN A 55 -2.97 -32.84 13.53
CA GLN A 55 -1.64 -33.02 12.96
C GLN A 55 -0.61 -32.21 13.77
N ILE A 56 0.49 -32.84 14.13
CA ILE A 56 1.65 -32.17 14.72
C ILE A 56 2.77 -32.20 13.68
N VAL A 57 3.25 -31.02 13.30
CA VAL A 57 4.30 -30.82 12.29
C VAL A 57 5.53 -30.28 12.99
N SER A 58 6.68 -30.94 12.82
CA SER A 58 7.95 -30.39 13.27
C SER A 58 8.34 -29.21 12.40
N LEU A 59 8.62 -28.07 13.02
CA LEU A 59 9.16 -26.91 12.34
C LEU A 59 10.66 -27.10 12.15
N VAL A 60 11.18 -26.64 11.02
CA VAL A 60 12.61 -26.65 10.70
C VAL A 60 13.16 -25.24 10.72
N THR A 61 14.43 -25.11 11.08
CA THR A 61 15.20 -23.87 10.97
C THR A 61 16.46 -24.15 10.18
N ASN A 62 16.86 -23.20 9.33
CA ASN A 62 18.14 -23.21 8.64
C ASN A 62 19.17 -22.33 9.36
N ASP A 63 18.77 -21.68 10.44
CA ASP A 63 19.65 -20.83 11.24
C ASP A 63 20.63 -21.67 12.05
N LYS A 64 21.84 -21.13 12.25
CA LYS A 64 22.87 -21.80 13.05
C LYS A 64 22.42 -21.89 14.51
N GLU A 65 22.88 -22.94 15.19
CA GLU A 65 22.50 -23.22 16.58
C GLU A 65 22.91 -22.12 17.57
N ASP A 66 23.97 -21.36 17.25
CA ASP A 66 24.51 -20.23 18.01
C ASP A 66 23.87 -18.88 17.66
N SER A 67 22.89 -18.83 16.74
CA SER A 67 22.20 -17.59 16.38
C SER A 67 21.32 -17.09 17.54
N GLU A 68 21.45 -15.81 17.89
CA GLU A 68 20.61 -15.15 18.91
C GLU A 68 19.11 -15.14 18.55
N THR A 69 18.79 -15.22 17.26
CA THR A 69 17.43 -15.29 16.75
C THR A 69 17.33 -16.38 15.69
N ARG A 70 16.30 -17.21 15.79
CA ARG A 70 16.05 -18.33 14.89
C ARG A 70 14.60 -18.31 14.41
N TYR A 71 14.41 -18.51 13.11
CA TYR A 71 13.11 -18.66 12.48
C TYR A 71 12.84 -20.14 12.20
N TYR A 72 11.73 -20.62 12.75
CA TYR A 72 11.26 -21.99 12.58
C TYR A 72 10.02 -21.96 11.71
N SER A 73 9.97 -22.77 10.64
CA SER A 73 8.81 -22.83 9.76
C SER A 73 8.53 -24.24 9.25
N ALA A 74 7.31 -24.46 8.76
CA ALA A 74 6.94 -25.63 7.99
C ALA A 74 5.90 -25.27 6.93
N GLU A 75 5.91 -26.03 5.84
CA GLU A 75 4.81 -26.05 4.87
C GLU A 75 3.67 -26.92 5.42
N ALA A 76 2.48 -26.35 5.46
CA ALA A 76 1.25 -27.00 5.88
C ALA A 76 0.30 -27.11 4.68
N ALA A 77 0.00 -28.33 4.27
CA ALA A 77 -1.01 -28.59 3.26
C ALA A 77 -2.42 -28.39 3.85
N MET A 78 -3.22 -27.55 3.19
CA MET A 78 -4.61 -27.32 3.59
C MET A 78 -5.49 -28.48 3.14
N PRO A 79 -6.54 -28.82 3.93
CA PRO A 79 -7.52 -29.82 3.55
C PRO A 79 -8.10 -29.59 2.14
N LYS A 80 -8.43 -30.70 1.45
CA LYS A 80 -8.98 -30.68 0.08
C LYS A 80 -10.42 -30.19 0.00
N ASP A 81 -11.13 -30.24 1.12
CA ASP A 81 -12.47 -29.73 1.30
C ASP A 81 -12.43 -28.45 2.14
N GLY A 82 -13.40 -27.56 1.92
CA GLY A 82 -13.53 -26.37 2.74
C GLY A 82 -13.89 -26.73 4.19
N CYS A 83 -13.17 -26.14 5.15
CA CYS A 83 -13.33 -26.35 6.58
C CYS A 83 -12.63 -25.24 7.38
N LEU A 84 -12.66 -25.33 8.71
CA LEU A 84 -11.84 -24.50 9.59
C LEU A 84 -10.64 -25.28 10.10
N VAL A 85 -9.45 -24.73 9.88
CA VAL A 85 -8.20 -25.23 10.45
C VAL A 85 -7.76 -24.28 11.56
N TRP A 86 -7.42 -24.85 12.70
CA TRP A 86 -6.91 -24.12 13.85
C TRP A 86 -5.44 -24.44 14.06
N TYR A 87 -4.66 -23.47 14.54
CA TYR A 87 -3.25 -23.71 14.86
C TYR A 87 -2.70 -22.92 16.03
N TYR A 88 -1.64 -23.47 16.62
CA TYR A 88 -0.71 -22.79 17.52
C TYR A 88 0.65 -23.50 17.50
N PHE A 89 1.66 -22.86 18.07
CA PHE A 89 3.03 -23.37 18.16
C PHE A 89 3.32 -23.93 19.55
N ILE A 90 4.12 -24.99 19.62
CA ILE A 90 4.65 -25.60 20.84
C ILE A 90 6.17 -25.49 20.78
N ILE A 91 6.77 -24.89 21.80
CA ILE A 91 8.21 -24.67 21.89
C ILE A 91 8.71 -25.46 23.09
N VAL A 92 9.45 -26.54 22.82
CA VAL A 92 10.12 -27.34 23.85
C VAL A 92 11.55 -26.83 23.97
N SER A 93 11.89 -26.32 25.14
CA SER A 93 13.21 -25.78 25.46
C SER A 93 13.82 -26.44 26.68
N ASP A 94 15.12 -26.21 26.90
CA ASP A 94 15.82 -26.50 28.16
C ASP A 94 15.15 -25.88 29.40
N ARG A 95 14.40 -24.79 29.21
CA ARG A 95 13.65 -24.08 30.26
C ARG A 95 12.17 -24.51 30.36
N GLY A 96 11.76 -25.59 29.70
CA GLY A 96 10.40 -26.14 29.73
C GLY A 96 9.62 -25.97 28.41
N THR A 97 8.34 -26.37 28.44
CA THR A 97 7.43 -26.28 27.29
C THR A 97 6.61 -25.00 27.34
N TRP A 98 6.61 -24.27 26.23
CA TRP A 98 5.87 -23.03 26.01
C TRP A 98 4.95 -23.18 24.81
N TYR A 99 3.90 -22.38 24.76
CA TYR A 99 2.96 -22.35 23.66
C TYR A 99 2.87 -20.93 23.12
N TYR A 100 2.76 -20.78 21.80
CA TYR A 100 2.51 -19.49 21.18
C TYR A 100 1.26 -19.57 20.32
N GLY A 101 0.27 -18.74 20.63
CA GLY A 101 -1.04 -18.80 19.99
C GLY A 101 -1.64 -17.43 19.76
N ASN A 102 -2.92 -17.43 19.41
CA ASN A 102 -3.69 -16.21 19.22
C ASN A 102 -3.73 -15.39 20.51
N ASN A 103 -3.84 -14.07 20.40
CA ASN A 103 -3.88 -13.19 21.55
C ASN A 103 -5.10 -13.46 22.44
N ALA A 104 -5.05 -12.94 23.67
CA ALA A 104 -6.12 -13.14 24.66
C ALA A 104 -7.49 -12.65 24.20
N SER A 105 -7.54 -11.69 23.26
CA SER A 105 -8.78 -11.18 22.66
C SER A 105 -9.31 -12.07 21.53
N GLY A 106 -8.54 -13.04 21.05
CA GLY A 106 -8.92 -13.97 19.98
C GLY A 106 -8.99 -13.35 18.59
N LEU A 107 -8.40 -12.17 18.37
CA LEU A 107 -8.63 -11.38 17.14
C LEU A 107 -7.70 -11.74 15.97
N GLY A 108 -6.69 -12.58 16.17
CA GLY A 108 -5.62 -12.81 15.18
C GLY A 108 -4.58 -11.68 15.21
N GLY A 109 -3.79 -11.53 14.15
CA GLY A 109 -2.66 -10.60 14.14
C GLY A 109 -1.49 -11.10 15.00
N LEU A 110 -0.87 -10.21 15.78
CA LEU A 110 0.23 -10.55 16.67
C LEU A 110 -0.26 -11.48 17.80
N GLY A 111 0.41 -12.61 17.96
CA GLY A 111 0.11 -13.59 19.00
C GLY A 111 0.75 -13.30 20.34
N GLU A 112 0.59 -14.25 21.26
CA GLU A 112 1.16 -14.19 22.60
C GLU A 112 1.76 -15.52 23.03
N LEU A 113 2.70 -15.44 23.98
CA LEU A 113 3.34 -16.59 24.61
C LEU A 113 2.58 -17.02 25.88
N TYR A 114 2.38 -18.33 26.04
CA TYR A 114 1.63 -18.97 27.11
C TYR A 114 2.42 -20.14 27.73
N ASN A 115 2.15 -20.44 28.99
CA ASN A 115 2.66 -21.62 29.71
C ASN A 115 1.67 -22.80 29.74
N ARG A 116 0.58 -22.68 28.98
CA ARG A 116 -0.51 -23.65 28.81
C ARG A 116 -1.04 -23.55 27.39
N VAL A 117 -1.90 -24.48 26.99
CA VAL A 117 -2.56 -24.45 25.67
C VAL A 117 -3.21 -23.08 25.44
N PRO A 118 -2.88 -22.38 24.35
CA PRO A 118 -3.30 -21.01 24.11
C PRO A 118 -4.61 -20.97 23.30
N PRO A 119 -5.26 -19.80 23.21
CA PRO A 119 -6.20 -19.53 22.13
C PRO A 119 -5.55 -19.79 20.78
N SER A 120 -6.33 -20.29 19.83
CA SER A 120 -5.82 -20.79 18.55
C SER A 120 -6.02 -19.76 17.46
N PHE A 121 -5.08 -19.70 16.53
CA PHE A 121 -5.29 -18.95 15.30
C PHE A 121 -6.23 -19.71 14.37
N GLN A 122 -6.99 -18.97 13.57
CA GLN A 122 -7.93 -19.53 12.61
C GLN A 122 -7.38 -19.45 11.18
N ILE A 123 -7.70 -20.48 10.40
CA ILE A 123 -7.57 -20.50 8.95
C ILE A 123 -8.89 -21.03 8.39
N THR A 124 -9.66 -20.13 7.76
CA THR A 124 -10.81 -20.56 6.97
C THR A 124 -10.34 -21.07 5.62
N VAL A 125 -10.58 -22.35 5.37
CA VAL A 125 -10.27 -23.01 4.11
C VAL A 125 -11.56 -23.03 3.28
N TYR A 126 -11.58 -22.33 2.15
CA TYR A 126 -12.75 -22.25 1.28
C TYR A 126 -12.60 -23.16 0.07
N SER A 127 -13.73 -23.68 -0.42
CA SER A 127 -13.77 -24.58 -1.57
C SER A 127 -13.09 -23.97 -2.80
N LYS A 128 -12.32 -24.80 -3.52
CA LYS A 128 -11.56 -24.37 -4.70
C LYS A 128 -12.45 -23.69 -5.74
N GLY A 129 -12.06 -22.48 -6.15
CA GLY A 129 -12.80 -21.67 -7.12
C GLY A 129 -14.13 -21.10 -6.63
N ALA A 130 -14.43 -21.12 -5.32
CA ALA A 130 -15.63 -20.50 -4.78
C ALA A 130 -15.67 -19.00 -5.12
N LYS A 131 -16.84 -18.51 -5.56
CA LYS A 131 -17.09 -17.12 -5.94
C LYS A 131 -18.43 -16.67 -5.41
N THR A 132 -18.56 -15.37 -5.15
CA THR A 132 -19.85 -14.74 -4.86
C THR A 132 -20.32 -13.91 -6.07
N PRO A 133 -21.64 -13.67 -6.23
CA PRO A 133 -22.15 -12.96 -7.38
C PRO A 133 -21.58 -11.54 -7.52
N ASP A 134 -21.10 -11.21 -8.72
CA ASP A 134 -20.35 -9.96 -8.93
C ASP A 134 -21.24 -8.72 -8.88
N TRP A 135 -22.48 -8.84 -9.38
CA TRP A 135 -23.46 -7.77 -9.29
C TRP A 135 -23.78 -7.41 -7.84
N PHE A 136 -23.74 -8.41 -6.93
CA PHE A 136 -24.09 -8.22 -5.53
C PHE A 136 -23.02 -7.40 -4.80
N LYS A 137 -21.73 -7.74 -4.99
CA LYS A 137 -20.59 -6.96 -4.46
C LYS A 137 -20.60 -5.49 -4.88
N ASN A 138 -21.22 -5.18 -6.03
CA ASN A 138 -21.31 -3.82 -6.59
C ASN A 138 -22.60 -3.07 -6.23
N SER A 139 -23.45 -3.65 -5.38
CA SER A 139 -24.79 -3.13 -5.12
C SER A 139 -24.91 -2.28 -3.86
N VAL A 140 -26.02 -1.56 -3.76
CA VAL A 140 -26.57 -1.01 -2.51
C VAL A 140 -27.97 -1.58 -2.33
N MET A 141 -28.18 -2.23 -1.18
CA MET A 141 -29.40 -2.92 -0.82
C MET A 141 -30.31 -2.01 0.03
N TYR A 142 -31.62 -2.14 -0.20
CA TYR A 142 -32.66 -1.51 0.61
C TYR A 142 -33.59 -2.59 1.19
N HIS A 143 -33.63 -2.70 2.50
CA HIS A 143 -34.36 -3.70 3.27
C HIS A 143 -35.73 -3.16 3.68
N ILE A 144 -36.79 -3.74 3.12
CA ILE A 144 -38.17 -3.30 3.26
C ILE A 144 -38.97 -4.29 4.10
N TYR A 145 -39.70 -3.76 5.07
CA TYR A 145 -40.83 -4.45 5.71
C TYR A 145 -42.13 -4.06 4.97
N PRO A 146 -42.72 -4.95 4.14
CA PRO A 146 -43.72 -4.57 3.13
C PRO A 146 -44.96 -3.84 3.68
N ASP A 147 -45.55 -4.34 4.77
CA ASP A 147 -46.77 -3.78 5.38
C ASP A 147 -46.58 -2.32 5.86
N ARG A 148 -45.33 -1.90 6.08
CA ARG A 148 -44.99 -0.64 6.74
C ARG A 148 -44.33 0.37 5.80
N PHE A 149 -44.09 0.01 4.55
CA PHE A 149 -43.36 0.88 3.63
C PHE A 149 -44.26 1.88 2.91
N PHE A 150 -45.26 1.41 2.17
CA PHE A 150 -46.22 2.29 1.51
C PHE A 150 -47.52 1.56 1.16
N ARG A 151 -48.66 2.14 1.56
CA ARG A 151 -50.00 1.68 1.22
C ARG A 151 -50.50 2.38 -0.05
N LYS A 152 -50.75 1.60 -1.11
CA LYS A 152 -51.40 2.09 -2.34
C LYS A 152 -52.79 1.48 -2.50
N GLY A 153 -53.79 2.34 -2.71
CA GLY A 153 -55.19 1.96 -2.79
C GLY A 153 -55.91 1.97 -1.43
N SER A 154 -57.24 1.88 -1.47
CA SER A 154 -58.14 1.92 -0.31
C SER A 154 -58.90 0.61 -0.09
N GLY A 155 -58.51 -0.47 -0.78
CA GLY A 155 -59.22 -1.74 -0.76
C GLY A 155 -59.16 -2.37 0.64
N HIS A 156 -60.32 -2.62 1.23
CA HIS A 156 -60.42 -3.43 2.43
C HIS A 156 -60.12 -4.88 2.05
N VAL A 157 -58.97 -5.41 2.49
CA VAL A 157 -58.66 -6.83 2.38
C VAL A 157 -59.26 -7.51 3.61
N GLU A 158 -60.22 -8.38 3.40
CA GLU A 158 -60.81 -9.17 4.48
C GLU A 158 -59.76 -10.19 4.98
N LYS A 159 -59.26 -9.99 6.20
CA LYS A 159 -58.31 -10.90 6.85
C LYS A 159 -58.79 -11.18 8.28
N PRO A 160 -59.43 -12.33 8.54
CA PRO A 160 -59.95 -12.66 9.87
C PRO A 160 -58.85 -12.61 10.94
N GLY A 161 -59.16 -12.00 12.09
CA GLY A 161 -58.21 -11.86 13.20
C GLY A 161 -57.14 -10.77 13.03
N ALA A 162 -57.13 -10.02 11.92
CA ALA A 162 -56.23 -8.89 11.71
C ALA A 162 -56.75 -7.60 12.38
N LEU A 163 -55.85 -6.84 13.00
CA LEU A 163 -56.12 -5.49 13.50
C LEU A 163 -55.69 -4.47 12.44
N MET A 164 -56.65 -3.77 11.83
CA MET A 164 -56.37 -2.87 10.70
C MET A 164 -56.20 -1.42 11.14
N HIS A 165 -55.05 -0.82 10.84
CA HIS A 165 -54.84 0.61 11.03
C HIS A 165 -55.37 1.41 9.85
N THR A 166 -56.37 2.25 10.12
CA THR A 166 -56.88 3.21 9.12
C THR A 166 -55.96 4.43 8.99
N VAL A 167 -55.28 4.81 10.08
CA VAL A 167 -54.34 5.93 10.14
C VAL A 167 -52.90 5.42 10.01
N TRP A 168 -52.19 5.88 8.98
CA TRP A 168 -50.82 5.45 8.70
C TRP A 168 -49.81 5.85 9.79
N LYS A 169 -50.12 6.84 10.63
CA LYS A 169 -49.23 7.34 11.69
C LYS A 169 -49.47 6.71 13.06
N ASP A 170 -50.39 5.75 13.15
CA ASP A 170 -50.63 5.04 14.41
C ASP A 170 -49.36 4.30 14.86
N MET A 171 -49.25 4.07 16.16
CA MET A 171 -48.17 3.28 16.73
C MET A 171 -48.41 1.78 16.49
N PRO A 172 -47.35 1.00 16.18
CA PRO A 172 -47.45 -0.45 16.10
C PRO A 172 -48.01 -1.06 17.38
N PHE A 173 -48.92 -2.03 17.24
CA PHE A 173 -49.61 -2.64 18.37
C PHE A 173 -49.94 -4.12 18.12
N TYR A 174 -49.44 -5.00 18.99
CA TYR A 174 -49.88 -6.40 19.01
C TYR A 174 -50.88 -6.61 20.14
N ALA A 175 -52.09 -7.05 19.81
CA ALA A 175 -53.07 -7.41 20.82
C ALA A 175 -52.64 -8.73 21.47
N ARG A 176 -52.50 -8.73 22.80
CA ARG A 176 -52.04 -9.90 23.56
C ARG A 176 -53.09 -10.37 24.54
N ASP A 177 -53.16 -11.68 24.74
CA ASP A 177 -53.92 -12.27 25.82
C ASP A 177 -53.34 -11.84 27.18
N THR A 178 -54.22 -11.52 28.14
CA THR A 178 -53.79 -10.92 29.41
C THR A 178 -53.09 -11.92 30.32
N VAL A 179 -53.34 -13.22 30.15
CA VAL A 179 -52.79 -14.30 30.97
C VAL A 179 -51.57 -14.93 30.31
N THR A 180 -51.75 -15.47 29.11
CA THR A 180 -50.72 -16.23 28.36
C THR A 180 -49.67 -15.31 27.72
N LYS A 181 -49.99 -14.02 27.54
CA LYS A 181 -49.18 -13.02 26.82
C LYS A 181 -48.95 -13.33 25.34
N GLU A 182 -49.61 -14.37 24.80
CA GLU A 182 -49.60 -14.71 23.39
C GLU A 182 -50.29 -13.63 22.57
N ILE A 183 -49.87 -13.46 21.31
CA ILE A 183 -50.49 -12.50 20.39
C ILE A 183 -51.79 -13.11 19.87
N VAL A 184 -52.89 -12.41 20.11
CA VAL A 184 -54.24 -12.83 19.66
C VAL A 184 -54.68 -12.12 18.38
N ALA A 185 -54.11 -10.95 18.07
CA ALA A 185 -54.29 -10.26 16.81
C ALA A 185 -53.04 -9.44 16.46
N TYR A 186 -52.59 -9.56 15.21
CA TYR A 186 -51.50 -8.78 14.65
C TYR A 186 -52.02 -7.54 13.93
N ASP A 187 -51.28 -6.44 13.99
CA ASP A 187 -51.63 -5.19 13.33
C ASP A 187 -51.14 -5.11 11.87
N PHE A 188 -51.94 -4.47 11.03
CA PHE A 188 -51.66 -4.25 9.62
C PHE A 188 -51.92 -2.80 9.24
N TYR A 189 -50.98 -2.21 8.52
CA TYR A 189 -51.09 -0.85 8.00
C TYR A 189 -51.54 -0.83 6.54
N GLY A 190 -51.43 -1.96 5.84
CA GLY A 190 -51.86 -2.12 4.46
C GLY A 190 -50.80 -1.71 3.43
N GLY A 191 -49.53 -1.65 3.83
CA GLY A 191 -48.44 -1.57 2.87
C GLY A 191 -48.42 -2.80 1.95
N ASN A 192 -48.18 -2.61 0.66
CA ASN A 192 -48.42 -3.64 -0.35
C ASN A 192 -47.44 -3.56 -1.54
N LEU A 193 -47.44 -4.59 -2.39
CA LEU A 193 -46.49 -4.72 -3.51
C LEU A 193 -46.64 -3.57 -4.53
N LYS A 194 -47.88 -3.16 -4.85
CA LYS A 194 -48.15 -1.96 -5.67
C LYS A 194 -47.62 -0.68 -5.05
N GLY A 195 -47.60 -0.64 -3.72
CA GLY A 195 -47.04 0.45 -2.96
C GLY A 195 -45.53 0.53 -3.14
N ILE A 196 -44.83 -0.60 -2.96
CA ILE A 196 -43.38 -0.72 -3.23
C ILE A 196 -43.07 -0.33 -4.68
N GLU A 197 -43.83 -0.86 -5.65
CA GLU A 197 -43.68 -0.55 -7.07
C GLU A 197 -43.76 0.96 -7.34
N SER A 198 -44.74 1.64 -6.74
CA SER A 198 -44.92 3.09 -6.91
C SER A 198 -43.79 3.95 -6.30
N LYS A 199 -42.91 3.33 -5.51
CA LYS A 199 -41.76 3.97 -4.86
C LYS A 199 -40.43 3.52 -5.45
N LEU A 200 -40.43 2.74 -6.53
CA LEU A 200 -39.18 2.36 -7.20
C LEU A 200 -38.40 3.58 -7.72
N ASP A 201 -39.07 4.66 -8.13
CA ASP A 201 -38.39 5.91 -8.51
C ASP A 201 -37.69 6.58 -7.34
N TYR A 202 -38.29 6.53 -6.15
CA TYR A 202 -37.66 7.01 -4.92
C TYR A 202 -36.38 6.19 -4.62
N LEU A 203 -36.49 4.85 -4.65
CA LEU A 203 -35.36 3.96 -4.40
C LEU A 203 -34.26 4.13 -5.46
N LYS A 204 -34.63 4.27 -6.73
CA LYS A 204 -33.67 4.55 -7.80
C LYS A 204 -33.01 5.92 -7.63
N GLY A 205 -33.75 6.93 -7.19
CA GLY A 205 -33.23 8.27 -6.87
C GLY A 205 -32.28 8.29 -5.68
N LEU A 206 -32.41 7.35 -4.73
CA LEU A 206 -31.40 7.11 -3.71
C LEU A 206 -30.13 6.43 -4.25
N GLY A 207 -30.24 5.71 -5.39
CA GLY A 207 -29.17 4.93 -5.99
C GLY A 207 -29.17 3.44 -5.61
N ILE A 208 -30.31 2.93 -5.14
CA ILE A 208 -30.50 1.51 -4.78
C ILE A 208 -30.50 0.63 -6.03
N SER A 209 -29.86 -0.55 -5.93
CA SER A 209 -29.83 -1.58 -6.98
C SER A 209 -30.39 -2.93 -6.53
N VAL A 210 -30.72 -3.08 -5.24
CA VAL A 210 -31.27 -4.32 -4.67
C VAL A 210 -32.33 -4.00 -3.64
N ILE A 211 -33.47 -4.69 -3.71
CA ILE A 211 -34.49 -4.69 -2.68
C ILE A 211 -34.46 -6.05 -2.00
N TYR A 212 -34.37 -6.04 -0.68
CA TYR A 212 -34.61 -7.20 0.16
C TYR A 212 -35.96 -7.03 0.86
N LEU A 213 -36.88 -7.97 0.64
CA LEU A 213 -38.18 -7.99 1.30
C LEU A 213 -38.13 -9.00 2.46
N THR A 214 -38.56 -8.57 3.66
CA THR A 214 -38.98 -9.53 4.70
C THR A 214 -40.12 -10.41 4.15
N PRO A 215 -40.50 -11.53 4.80
CA PRO A 215 -41.36 -12.53 4.19
C PRO A 215 -42.65 -11.94 3.59
N ILE A 216 -43.02 -12.42 2.40
CA ILE A 216 -44.17 -11.91 1.60
C ILE A 216 -45.29 -12.94 1.42
N PHE A 217 -45.06 -14.17 1.87
CA PHE A 217 -45.99 -15.28 1.71
C PHE A 217 -47.15 -15.18 2.70
N GLU A 218 -48.27 -15.80 2.36
CA GLU A 218 -49.48 -15.83 3.18
C GLU A 218 -49.15 -16.25 4.61
N ALA A 219 -49.64 -15.49 5.60
CA ALA A 219 -49.46 -15.79 7.02
C ALA A 219 -50.54 -15.11 7.88
N GLU A 220 -50.67 -15.47 9.16
CA GLU A 220 -51.60 -14.74 10.06
C GLU A 220 -51.04 -13.37 10.44
N SER A 221 -49.73 -13.27 10.68
CA SER A 221 -49.09 -12.06 11.17
C SER A 221 -48.76 -11.03 10.08
N SER A 222 -48.42 -9.82 10.51
CA SER A 222 -47.85 -8.79 9.64
C SER A 222 -46.37 -8.99 9.31
N HIS A 223 -45.64 -9.81 10.08
CA HIS A 223 -44.23 -10.13 9.82
C HIS A 223 -44.04 -11.35 8.91
N ARG A 224 -45.05 -12.20 8.80
CA ARG A 224 -45.14 -13.35 7.88
C ARG A 224 -44.11 -14.48 8.06
N TYR A 225 -43.26 -14.41 9.10
CA TYR A 225 -42.42 -15.57 9.52
C TYR A 225 -43.22 -16.82 9.91
N ASP A 226 -44.47 -16.68 10.33
CA ASP A 226 -45.43 -17.75 10.57
C ASP A 226 -46.11 -18.21 9.25
N THR A 227 -45.29 -18.61 8.27
CA THR A 227 -45.75 -18.90 6.89
C THR A 227 -46.93 -19.88 6.85
N GLY A 228 -48.03 -19.42 6.27
CA GLY A 228 -49.27 -20.14 6.03
C GLY A 228 -49.25 -20.97 4.74
N ASP A 229 -48.80 -20.38 3.62
CA ASP A 229 -48.60 -21.05 2.34
C ASP A 229 -47.44 -20.40 1.56
N TYR A 230 -46.37 -21.16 1.30
CA TYR A 230 -45.17 -20.67 0.61
C TYR A 230 -45.39 -20.31 -0.87
N HIS A 231 -46.44 -20.86 -1.50
CA HIS A 231 -46.71 -20.64 -2.92
C HIS A 231 -47.67 -19.48 -3.16
N LYS A 232 -48.13 -18.81 -2.12
CA LYS A 232 -49.15 -17.76 -2.22
C LYS A 232 -48.66 -16.46 -1.58
N ILE A 233 -48.76 -15.36 -2.33
CA ILE A 233 -48.55 -14.01 -1.78
C ILE A 233 -49.62 -13.73 -0.72
N ASP A 234 -49.21 -13.13 0.40
CA ASP A 234 -50.16 -12.72 1.43
C ASP A 234 -51.21 -11.75 0.86
N PRO A 235 -52.52 -12.02 1.04
CA PRO A 235 -53.57 -11.20 0.45
C PRO A 235 -53.51 -9.71 0.83
N MET A 236 -52.88 -9.36 1.97
CA MET A 236 -52.67 -7.96 2.35
C MET A 236 -51.66 -7.25 1.45
N LEU A 237 -50.69 -7.99 0.91
CA LEU A 237 -49.63 -7.46 0.05
C LEU A 237 -50.05 -7.42 -1.42
N GLY A 238 -50.98 -8.28 -1.84
CA GLY A 238 -51.52 -8.32 -3.20
C GLY A 238 -51.56 -9.73 -3.75
N THR A 239 -51.25 -9.86 -5.04
CA THR A 239 -51.29 -11.12 -5.79
C THR A 239 -49.93 -11.49 -6.36
N GLU A 240 -49.77 -12.73 -6.84
CA GLU A 240 -48.59 -13.15 -7.62
C GLU A 240 -48.40 -12.32 -8.89
N GLU A 241 -49.48 -11.87 -9.54
CA GLU A 241 -49.40 -10.95 -10.68
C GLU A 241 -48.77 -9.61 -10.29
N ASP A 242 -49.16 -9.07 -9.13
CA ASP A 242 -48.59 -7.83 -8.60
C ASP A 242 -47.10 -8.02 -8.27
N PHE A 243 -46.70 -9.22 -7.80
CA PHE A 243 -45.29 -9.55 -7.58
C PHE A 243 -44.50 -9.62 -8.89
N ARG A 244 -45.01 -10.33 -9.91
CA ARG A 244 -44.39 -10.37 -11.25
C ARG A 244 -44.20 -8.99 -11.84
N HIS A 245 -45.23 -8.15 -11.74
CA HIS A 245 -45.15 -6.78 -12.23
C HIS A 245 -44.15 -5.94 -11.43
N LEU A 246 -44.07 -6.11 -10.10
CA LEU A 246 -43.03 -5.47 -9.29
C LEU A 246 -41.62 -5.90 -9.72
N VAL A 247 -41.38 -7.20 -9.94
CA VAL A 247 -40.08 -7.72 -10.41
C VAL A 247 -39.72 -7.13 -11.78
N GLU A 248 -40.66 -7.11 -12.72
CA GLU A 248 -40.47 -6.52 -14.05
C GLU A 248 -40.10 -5.04 -13.95
N LYS A 249 -40.86 -4.24 -13.20
CA LYS A 249 -40.62 -2.80 -13.03
C LYS A 249 -39.35 -2.49 -12.25
N ALA A 250 -38.99 -3.32 -11.28
CA ALA A 250 -37.70 -3.20 -10.60
C ALA A 250 -36.55 -3.46 -11.58
N LYS A 251 -36.65 -4.52 -12.39
CA LYS A 251 -35.65 -4.88 -13.40
C LYS A 251 -35.45 -3.79 -14.44
N GLU A 252 -36.51 -3.15 -14.93
CA GLU A 252 -36.45 -1.99 -15.84
C GLU A 252 -35.58 -0.84 -15.28
N LYS A 253 -35.51 -0.70 -13.95
CA LYS A 253 -34.71 0.32 -13.25
C LYS A 253 -33.33 -0.19 -12.81
N GLY A 254 -32.98 -1.44 -13.14
CA GLY A 254 -31.76 -2.10 -12.70
C GLY A 254 -31.77 -2.48 -11.22
N ILE A 255 -32.96 -2.70 -10.64
CA ILE A 255 -33.14 -3.14 -9.25
C ILE A 255 -33.49 -4.63 -9.24
N ARG A 256 -32.75 -5.42 -8.46
CA ARG A 256 -33.03 -6.85 -8.23
C ARG A 256 -33.79 -7.06 -6.93
N ILE A 257 -34.54 -8.15 -6.82
CA ILE A 257 -35.34 -8.48 -5.63
C ILE A 257 -34.83 -9.77 -4.99
N ILE A 258 -34.60 -9.73 -3.68
CA ILE A 258 -34.25 -10.85 -2.81
C ILE A 258 -35.41 -11.07 -1.84
N LEU A 259 -35.77 -12.35 -1.62
CA LEU A 259 -36.82 -12.73 -0.68
C LEU A 259 -36.25 -13.35 0.60
N ASP A 260 -37.04 -13.30 1.66
CA ASP A 260 -36.76 -14.02 2.90
C ASP A 260 -37.30 -15.46 2.85
N GLY A 261 -36.42 -16.42 3.12
CA GLY A 261 -36.66 -17.85 3.11
C GLY A 261 -36.80 -18.39 4.52
N VAL A 262 -38.03 -18.63 4.95
CA VAL A 262 -38.37 -19.13 6.30
C VAL A 262 -38.58 -20.63 6.26
N PHE A 263 -37.50 -21.41 6.33
CA PHE A 263 -37.54 -22.86 6.07
C PHE A 263 -37.35 -23.75 7.31
N SER A 264 -37.10 -23.19 8.49
CA SER A 264 -36.94 -23.97 9.73
C SER A 264 -38.27 -24.25 10.44
N HIS A 265 -39.30 -23.47 10.12
CA HIS A 265 -40.64 -23.58 10.70
C HIS A 265 -41.69 -23.04 9.73
N THR A 266 -42.94 -23.35 10.05
CA THR A 266 -44.15 -22.80 9.39
C THR A 266 -45.02 -22.09 10.43
N GLY A 267 -46.11 -21.44 10.03
CA GLY A 267 -47.16 -21.01 10.96
C GLY A 267 -47.97 -22.19 11.49
N SER A 268 -48.43 -22.11 12.74
CA SER A 268 -49.33 -23.13 13.31
C SER A 268 -50.70 -23.12 12.62
N ASN A 269 -51.08 -21.99 12.04
CA ASN A 269 -52.24 -21.89 11.17
C ASN A 269 -51.81 -21.77 9.70
N SER A 270 -51.25 -22.86 9.18
CA SER A 270 -50.81 -23.03 7.79
C SER A 270 -51.59 -24.14 7.09
N VAL A 271 -51.53 -24.19 5.76
CA VAL A 271 -52.08 -25.32 4.98
C VAL A 271 -51.43 -26.66 5.37
N TYR A 272 -50.21 -26.60 5.93
CA TYR A 272 -49.42 -27.75 6.33
C TYR A 272 -49.75 -28.25 7.75
N PHE A 273 -49.92 -27.35 8.72
CA PHE A 273 -50.15 -27.70 10.13
C PHE A 273 -51.63 -27.61 10.55
N ASN A 274 -52.34 -26.58 10.06
CA ASN A 274 -53.77 -26.30 10.17
C ASN A 274 -54.38 -26.42 11.58
N LYS A 275 -53.77 -25.82 12.61
CA LYS A 275 -54.22 -25.93 14.01
C LYS A 275 -55.62 -25.34 14.27
N LYS A 276 -56.02 -24.31 13.53
CA LYS A 276 -57.30 -23.59 13.73
C LYS A 276 -58.38 -23.97 12.70
N ASP A 277 -58.14 -24.98 11.87
CA ASP A 277 -59.06 -25.39 10.80
C ASP A 277 -59.39 -24.25 9.83
N ALA A 278 -58.37 -23.49 9.42
CA ALA A 278 -58.52 -22.33 8.54
C ALA A 278 -58.38 -22.68 7.05
N TYR A 279 -57.93 -23.88 6.72
CA TYR A 279 -57.74 -24.37 5.36
C TYR A 279 -58.58 -25.63 5.12
N ASP A 280 -59.10 -25.80 3.89
CA ASP A 280 -59.94 -26.96 3.52
C ASP A 280 -59.17 -28.30 3.58
N SER A 281 -57.84 -28.27 3.51
CA SER A 281 -56.98 -29.46 3.56
C SER A 281 -56.65 -29.86 5.00
N VAL A 282 -56.57 -31.18 5.23
CA VAL A 282 -56.22 -31.73 6.55
C VAL A 282 -54.73 -31.53 6.85
N GLY A 283 -54.43 -30.69 7.85
CA GLY A 283 -53.07 -30.41 8.32
C GLY A 283 -52.53 -31.42 9.34
N ALA A 284 -51.23 -31.33 9.60
CA ALA A 284 -50.50 -32.24 10.49
C ALA A 284 -51.02 -32.25 11.95
N CYS A 285 -51.54 -31.14 12.45
CA CYS A 285 -52.10 -31.05 13.81
C CYS A 285 -53.49 -31.73 13.92
N GLN A 286 -54.19 -31.89 12.79
CA GLN A 286 -55.56 -32.39 12.75
C GLN A 286 -55.60 -33.92 12.55
N SER A 287 -54.72 -34.48 11.72
CA SER A 287 -54.63 -35.92 11.51
C SER A 287 -53.21 -36.44 11.28
N LYS A 288 -52.89 -37.60 11.87
CA LYS A 288 -51.67 -38.36 11.57
C LYS A 288 -51.61 -38.90 10.14
N THR A 289 -52.72 -38.89 9.42
CA THR A 289 -52.79 -39.27 7.99
C THR A 289 -52.56 -38.10 7.05
N SER A 290 -52.38 -36.88 7.57
CA SER A 290 -52.03 -35.71 6.76
C SER A 290 -50.73 -35.99 5.98
N PRO A 291 -50.62 -35.59 4.69
CA PRO A 291 -49.38 -35.73 3.94
C PRO A 291 -48.22 -34.91 4.54
N TYR A 292 -48.54 -33.95 5.42
CA TYR A 292 -47.58 -33.09 6.09
C TYR A 292 -47.23 -33.59 7.51
N TYR A 293 -47.87 -34.64 8.02
CA TYR A 293 -47.65 -35.11 9.40
C TYR A 293 -46.17 -35.42 9.67
N GLU A 294 -45.48 -36.04 8.72
CA GLU A 294 -44.06 -36.36 8.83
C GLU A 294 -43.14 -35.13 8.78
N TRP A 295 -43.64 -33.93 8.46
CA TRP A 295 -42.86 -32.71 8.51
C TRP A 295 -42.63 -32.24 9.94
N TYR A 296 -43.47 -32.63 10.90
CA TYR A 296 -43.39 -32.10 12.26
C TYR A 296 -42.97 -33.18 13.26
N ASN A 297 -42.52 -32.73 14.43
CA ASN A 297 -42.23 -33.63 15.55
C ASN A 297 -43.20 -33.35 16.70
N PHE A 298 -44.07 -34.32 16.99
CA PHE A 298 -45.01 -34.27 18.11
C PHE A 298 -44.47 -35.10 19.27
N ARG A 299 -44.30 -34.48 20.42
CA ARG A 299 -43.92 -35.15 21.67
C ARG A 299 -45.14 -35.78 22.34
N ASP A 300 -46.28 -35.09 22.29
CA ASP A 300 -47.60 -35.60 22.66
C ASP A 300 -48.67 -35.09 21.68
N TYR A 301 -49.21 -35.98 20.86
CA TYR A 301 -50.08 -35.59 19.75
C TYR A 301 -51.51 -35.26 20.22
N PRO A 302 -52.13 -34.14 19.77
CA PRO A 302 -51.58 -33.08 18.89
C PRO A 302 -51.04 -31.85 19.65
N LEU A 303 -51.00 -31.90 20.99
CA LEU A 303 -50.87 -30.71 21.85
C LEU A 303 -49.43 -30.25 22.05
N GLU A 304 -48.46 -31.16 22.11
CA GLU A 304 -47.05 -30.86 22.32
C GLU A 304 -46.22 -31.24 21.10
N TYR A 305 -45.52 -30.25 20.55
CA TYR A 305 -44.69 -30.38 19.37
C TYR A 305 -43.48 -29.43 19.45
N ASP A 306 -42.46 -29.73 18.67
CA ASP A 306 -41.28 -28.86 18.57
C ASP A 306 -41.66 -27.57 17.86
N CYS A 307 -41.24 -26.44 18.42
CA CYS A 307 -41.57 -25.12 17.93
C CYS A 307 -40.45 -24.13 18.24
N TRP A 308 -40.38 -23.09 17.41
CA TRP A 308 -39.23 -22.20 17.38
C TRP A 308 -39.16 -21.44 18.70
N TRP A 309 -38.09 -21.67 19.47
CA TRP A 309 -37.87 -21.08 20.79
C TRP A 309 -39.10 -21.15 21.71
N ASN A 310 -39.78 -22.31 21.72
CA ASN A 310 -41.01 -22.56 22.48
C ASN A 310 -42.16 -21.59 22.15
N ARG A 311 -42.24 -21.09 20.91
CA ARG A 311 -43.36 -20.30 20.39
C ARG A 311 -44.38 -21.22 19.69
N PRO A 312 -45.53 -21.56 20.32
CA PRO A 312 -46.44 -22.58 19.79
C PRO A 312 -47.09 -22.22 18.44
N ASN A 313 -47.02 -20.95 18.04
CA ASN A 313 -47.50 -20.46 16.76
C ASN A 313 -46.51 -20.70 15.59
N MET A 314 -45.30 -21.18 15.86
CA MET A 314 -44.27 -21.46 14.84
C MET A 314 -43.73 -22.91 14.99
N PRO A 315 -44.51 -23.95 14.61
CA PRO A 315 -44.06 -25.33 14.66
C PRO A 315 -42.84 -25.57 13.76
N ASN A 316 -41.80 -26.20 14.31
CA ASN A 316 -40.58 -26.56 13.59
C ASN A 316 -40.88 -27.67 12.60
N VAL A 317 -40.28 -27.55 11.42
CA VAL A 317 -40.27 -28.64 10.45
C VAL A 317 -39.01 -29.49 10.63
N LYS A 318 -39.10 -30.76 10.26
CA LYS A 318 -37.98 -31.65 9.97
C LYS A 318 -37.60 -31.42 8.51
N GLU A 319 -36.80 -30.39 8.32
CA GLU A 319 -36.31 -29.87 7.05
C GLU A 319 -35.58 -30.91 6.19
N THR A 320 -35.05 -31.98 6.79
CA THR A 320 -34.40 -33.10 6.08
C THR A 320 -35.36 -34.22 5.64
N THR A 321 -36.65 -34.14 5.98
CA THR A 321 -37.66 -35.10 5.51
C THR A 321 -37.75 -35.04 3.98
N HIS A 322 -37.77 -36.22 3.32
CA HIS A 322 -37.70 -36.30 1.85
C HIS A 322 -38.82 -35.52 1.14
N SER A 323 -40.06 -35.60 1.64
CA SER A 323 -41.20 -34.86 1.08
C SER A 323 -41.06 -33.35 1.26
N TYR A 324 -40.52 -32.88 2.39
CA TYR A 324 -40.24 -31.46 2.64
C TYR A 324 -39.10 -30.95 1.74
N LEU A 325 -37.97 -31.67 1.63
CA LEU A 325 -36.89 -31.35 0.70
C LEU A 325 -37.37 -31.26 -0.74
N LYS A 326 -38.27 -32.17 -1.15
CA LYS A 326 -38.87 -32.13 -2.49
C LYS A 326 -39.77 -30.91 -2.67
N PHE A 327 -40.53 -30.54 -1.65
CA PHE A 327 -41.45 -29.41 -1.65
C PHE A 327 -40.72 -28.05 -1.66
N ILE A 328 -39.65 -27.88 -0.87
CA ILE A 328 -38.89 -26.63 -0.82
C ILE A 328 -37.86 -26.54 -1.95
N LEU A 329 -37.09 -27.61 -2.22
CA LEU A 329 -35.91 -27.58 -3.08
C LEU A 329 -36.10 -28.30 -4.43
N LYS A 330 -36.45 -29.59 -4.44
CA LYS A 330 -36.15 -30.47 -5.59
C LYS A 330 -37.24 -30.59 -6.67
N GLY A 331 -38.49 -30.22 -6.38
CA GLY A 331 -39.58 -30.26 -7.36
C GLY A 331 -39.49 -29.14 -8.40
N LYS A 332 -39.98 -29.35 -9.63
CA LYS A 332 -40.14 -28.26 -10.62
C LYS A 332 -41.08 -27.15 -10.13
N SER A 333 -42.02 -27.52 -9.28
CA SER A 333 -42.95 -26.63 -8.58
C SER A 333 -42.52 -26.38 -7.13
N SER A 334 -41.26 -26.65 -6.77
CA SER A 334 -40.79 -26.39 -5.40
C SER A 334 -40.80 -24.89 -5.12
N VAL A 335 -40.80 -24.52 -3.84
CA VAL A 335 -40.81 -23.10 -3.43
C VAL A 335 -39.64 -22.35 -4.07
N ILE A 336 -38.43 -22.90 -4.02
CA ILE A 336 -37.25 -22.27 -4.63
C ILE A 336 -37.41 -22.14 -6.15
N HIS A 337 -37.80 -23.20 -6.85
CA HIS A 337 -37.92 -23.17 -8.31
C HIS A 337 -39.02 -22.21 -8.77
N HIS A 338 -40.17 -22.21 -8.09
CA HIS A 338 -41.29 -21.35 -8.42
C HIS A 338 -40.88 -19.87 -8.36
N TRP A 339 -40.40 -19.39 -7.21
CA TRP A 339 -40.08 -17.97 -7.05
C TRP A 339 -38.83 -17.52 -7.81
N MET A 340 -37.84 -18.40 -8.03
CA MET A 340 -36.73 -18.08 -8.93
C MET A 340 -37.19 -17.94 -10.39
N ASN A 341 -38.17 -18.73 -10.84
CA ASN A 341 -38.78 -18.54 -12.16
C ASN A 341 -39.58 -17.23 -12.25
N GLU A 342 -40.13 -16.74 -11.13
CA GLU A 342 -40.76 -15.42 -11.04
C GLU A 342 -39.74 -14.25 -11.04
N GLY A 343 -38.44 -14.55 -11.06
CA GLY A 343 -37.35 -13.57 -11.23
C GLY A 343 -36.67 -13.10 -9.94
N VAL A 344 -36.83 -13.83 -8.84
CA VAL A 344 -36.09 -13.61 -7.59
C VAL A 344 -34.59 -13.84 -7.80
N ALA A 345 -33.77 -12.89 -7.37
CA ALA A 345 -32.32 -12.89 -7.57
C ALA A 345 -31.52 -13.52 -6.42
N GLY A 346 -32.20 -14.05 -5.40
CA GLY A 346 -31.56 -14.66 -4.24
C GLY A 346 -32.47 -14.75 -3.02
N TRP A 347 -31.92 -15.34 -1.96
CA TRP A 347 -32.65 -15.58 -0.71
C TRP A 347 -31.84 -15.14 0.51
N ARG A 348 -32.50 -14.47 1.45
CA ARG A 348 -32.04 -14.33 2.84
C ARG A 348 -32.62 -15.49 3.63
N LEU A 349 -31.80 -16.23 4.37
CA LEU A 349 -32.20 -17.42 5.12
C LEU A 349 -32.47 -17.06 6.58
N ASN A 350 -33.74 -17.06 6.97
CA ASN A 350 -34.17 -16.81 8.33
C ASN A 350 -33.69 -17.90 9.28
N VAL A 351 -33.12 -17.50 10.43
CA VAL A 351 -32.58 -18.39 11.47
C VAL A 351 -31.86 -19.60 10.89
N ILE A 352 -30.88 -19.35 10.01
CA ILE A 352 -30.09 -20.41 9.36
C ILE A 352 -29.43 -21.35 10.39
N ASP A 353 -29.17 -20.84 11.59
CA ASP A 353 -28.65 -21.60 12.74
C ASP A 353 -29.57 -22.75 13.19
N GLU A 354 -30.87 -22.68 12.88
CA GLU A 354 -31.87 -23.74 13.13
C GLU A 354 -31.93 -24.76 12.00
N LEU A 355 -31.35 -24.47 10.83
CA LEU A 355 -31.34 -25.37 9.69
C LEU A 355 -30.18 -26.35 9.77
N ARG A 356 -30.48 -27.63 9.64
CA ARG A 356 -29.47 -28.68 9.48
C ARG A 356 -28.58 -28.43 8.27
N GLU A 357 -27.30 -28.77 8.43
CA GLU A 357 -26.26 -28.61 7.41
C GLU A 357 -26.61 -29.33 6.11
N GLU A 358 -27.22 -30.51 6.19
CA GLU A 358 -27.64 -31.27 5.02
C GLU A 358 -28.67 -30.50 4.17
N PHE A 359 -29.54 -29.71 4.82
CA PHE A 359 -30.51 -28.87 4.13
C PHE A 359 -29.83 -27.65 3.48
N THR A 360 -28.97 -26.94 4.21
CA THR A 360 -28.31 -25.73 3.71
C THR A 360 -27.38 -26.03 2.53
N HIS A 361 -26.66 -27.16 2.56
CA HIS A 361 -25.81 -27.61 1.45
C HIS A 361 -26.62 -27.93 0.19
N GLU A 362 -27.72 -28.65 0.34
CA GLU A 362 -28.59 -28.98 -0.80
C GLU A 362 -29.33 -27.73 -1.34
N LEU A 363 -29.72 -26.79 -0.47
CA LEU A 363 -30.29 -25.51 -0.87
C LEU A 363 -29.27 -24.70 -1.68
N TYR A 364 -28.04 -24.53 -1.18
CA TYR A 364 -26.99 -23.81 -1.88
C TYR A 364 -26.75 -24.41 -3.27
N LYS A 365 -26.57 -25.72 -3.32
CA LYS A 365 -26.36 -26.45 -4.57
C LYS A 365 -27.49 -26.29 -5.57
N GLU A 366 -28.76 -26.43 -5.15
CA GLU A 366 -29.89 -26.30 -6.07
C GLU A 366 -30.11 -24.85 -6.52
N VAL A 367 -29.94 -23.85 -5.64
CA VAL A 367 -30.03 -22.42 -6.02
C VAL A 367 -28.93 -22.07 -7.03
N LYS A 368 -27.67 -22.45 -6.77
CA LYS A 368 -26.54 -22.18 -7.67
C LYS A 368 -26.64 -22.91 -9.00
N LYS A 369 -27.33 -24.06 -9.04
CA LYS A 369 -27.62 -24.80 -10.26
C LYS A 369 -28.70 -24.11 -11.11
N LEU A 370 -29.68 -23.47 -10.48
CA LEU A 370 -30.71 -22.69 -11.18
C LEU A 370 -30.15 -21.39 -11.73
N ASP A 371 -29.43 -20.66 -10.89
CA ASP A 371 -28.73 -19.43 -11.27
C ASP A 371 -27.43 -19.30 -10.45
N PRO A 372 -26.26 -19.46 -11.07
CA PRO A 372 -24.98 -19.28 -10.40
C PRO A 372 -24.80 -17.88 -9.77
N GLU A 373 -25.49 -16.87 -10.32
CA GLU A 373 -25.46 -15.49 -9.84
C GLU A 373 -26.53 -15.20 -8.77
N ALA A 374 -27.39 -16.16 -8.41
CA ALA A 374 -28.33 -15.97 -7.31
C ALA A 374 -27.59 -15.94 -5.96
N VAL A 375 -27.90 -14.96 -5.13
CA VAL A 375 -27.22 -14.77 -3.84
C VAL A 375 -27.93 -15.51 -2.70
N LEU A 376 -27.17 -16.16 -1.82
CA LEU A 376 -27.67 -16.71 -0.56
C LEU A 376 -27.06 -15.97 0.63
N ILE A 377 -27.92 -15.41 1.48
CA ILE A 377 -27.55 -14.56 2.62
C ILE A 377 -28.03 -15.22 3.92
N GLY A 378 -27.12 -15.66 4.79
CA GLY A 378 -27.51 -16.23 6.09
C GLY A 378 -27.85 -15.16 7.13
N GLU A 379 -28.88 -15.38 7.95
CA GLU A 379 -29.03 -14.66 9.21
C GLU A 379 -28.08 -15.24 10.27
N VAL A 380 -26.88 -14.67 10.38
CA VAL A 380 -25.90 -15.05 11.42
C VAL A 380 -25.55 -13.79 12.21
N TRP A 381 -25.69 -13.84 13.54
CA TRP A 381 -25.50 -12.67 14.41
C TRP A 381 -24.04 -12.46 14.82
N GLU A 382 -23.27 -13.53 14.87
CA GLU A 382 -21.85 -13.55 15.23
C GLU A 382 -20.97 -13.67 13.99
N ASP A 383 -19.67 -13.91 14.19
CA ASP A 383 -18.75 -14.19 13.10
C ASP A 383 -19.16 -15.46 12.34
N ALA A 384 -19.64 -15.28 11.11
CA ALA A 384 -20.14 -16.35 10.25
C ALA A 384 -19.04 -17.35 9.80
N SER A 385 -17.76 -16.99 9.92
CA SER A 385 -16.66 -17.89 9.56
C SER A 385 -16.53 -19.05 10.55
N HIS A 386 -16.82 -18.83 11.84
CA HIS A 386 -16.59 -19.81 12.91
C HIS A 386 -17.75 -20.00 13.88
N LYS A 387 -18.97 -19.63 13.48
CA LYS A 387 -20.17 -19.81 14.30
C LYS A 387 -20.32 -21.26 14.81
N VAL A 388 -20.59 -21.40 16.11
CA VAL A 388 -21.06 -22.64 16.72
C VAL A 388 -22.55 -22.50 16.98
N SER A 389 -23.35 -23.43 16.46
CA SER A 389 -24.80 -23.50 16.70
C SER A 389 -25.16 -24.91 17.15
N TYR A 390 -25.93 -25.03 18.24
CA TYR A 390 -26.34 -26.31 18.82
C TYR A 390 -25.18 -27.31 18.99
N GLU A 391 -24.08 -26.85 19.60
CA GLU A 391 -22.84 -27.61 19.83
C GLU A 391 -22.11 -28.09 18.56
N LYS A 392 -22.52 -27.61 17.38
CA LYS A 392 -21.91 -27.96 16.09
C LYS A 392 -21.22 -26.76 15.46
N GLN A 393 -19.98 -26.94 15.04
CA GLN A 393 -19.24 -25.96 14.25
C GLN A 393 -19.88 -25.83 12.87
N ARG A 394 -20.27 -24.60 12.48
CA ARG A 394 -20.80 -24.32 11.14
C ARG A 394 -19.66 -24.00 10.17
N THR A 395 -19.87 -24.30 8.90
CA THR A 395 -18.90 -24.08 7.81
C THR A 395 -19.44 -23.10 6.76
N TYR A 396 -20.27 -22.15 7.19
CA TYR A 396 -21.03 -21.25 6.31
C TYR A 396 -20.20 -20.61 5.19
N LEU A 397 -19.00 -20.11 5.52
CA LEU A 397 -18.11 -19.44 4.57
C LEU A 397 -17.08 -20.37 3.92
N CYS A 398 -17.17 -21.69 4.08
CA CYS A 398 -16.25 -22.65 3.47
C CYS A 398 -16.60 -22.98 2.00
N GLY A 399 -17.58 -22.27 1.41
CA GLY A 399 -17.91 -22.29 -0.02
C GLY A 399 -19.02 -23.26 -0.44
N LYS A 400 -19.84 -23.76 0.49
CA LYS A 400 -20.92 -24.73 0.20
C LYS A 400 -22.29 -24.38 0.79
N GLU A 401 -22.44 -23.26 1.51
CA GLU A 401 -23.69 -22.93 2.23
C GLU A 401 -24.26 -21.55 1.92
N ILE A 402 -23.46 -20.48 2.01
CA ILE A 402 -23.92 -19.10 1.78
C ILE A 402 -22.85 -18.26 1.06
N ASP A 403 -23.29 -17.23 0.35
CA ASP A 403 -22.40 -16.24 -0.28
C ASP A 403 -22.12 -15.06 0.67
N SER A 404 -23.09 -14.74 1.52
CA SER A 404 -23.08 -13.58 2.41
C SER A 404 -23.79 -13.90 3.73
N ALA A 405 -23.60 -13.04 4.73
CA ALA A 405 -24.37 -13.06 5.96
C ALA A 405 -24.80 -11.63 6.32
N MET A 406 -25.86 -11.53 7.13
CA MET A 406 -26.21 -10.28 7.81
C MET A 406 -25.05 -9.89 8.72
N ASN A 407 -24.29 -8.86 8.36
CA ASN A 407 -23.03 -8.52 9.02
C ASN A 407 -23.25 -7.77 10.35
N TYR A 408 -23.87 -8.44 11.31
CA TYR A 408 -24.06 -7.95 12.67
C TYR A 408 -22.74 -7.65 13.39
N PRO A 409 -21.64 -8.39 13.19
CA PRO A 409 -20.32 -8.00 13.70
C PRO A 409 -19.87 -6.62 13.22
N PHE A 410 -20.02 -6.29 11.92
CA PHE A 410 -19.76 -4.94 11.41
C PHE A 410 -20.65 -3.91 12.11
N ARG A 411 -21.97 -4.16 12.17
CA ARG A 411 -22.92 -3.27 12.85
C ARG A 411 -22.47 -2.98 14.29
N GLU A 412 -22.20 -4.02 15.05
CA GLU A 412 -21.83 -3.90 16.46
C GLU A 412 -20.56 -3.07 16.64
N ASN A 413 -19.52 -3.33 15.85
CA ASN A 413 -18.26 -2.59 15.93
C ASN A 413 -18.44 -1.09 15.65
N ILE A 414 -19.23 -0.74 14.63
CA ILE A 414 -19.51 0.67 14.29
C ILE A 414 -20.36 1.34 15.37
N ILE A 415 -21.44 0.70 15.84
CA ILE A 415 -22.30 1.25 16.90
C ILE A 415 -21.52 1.40 18.21
N ASN A 416 -20.75 0.40 18.62
CA ASN A 416 -19.97 0.44 19.86
C ASN A 416 -18.88 1.53 19.80
N PHE A 417 -18.23 1.71 18.66
CA PHE A 417 -17.30 2.83 18.46
C PHE A 417 -18.04 4.16 18.60
N LEU A 418 -19.09 4.41 17.82
CA LEU A 418 -19.78 5.71 17.81
C LEU A 418 -20.42 6.09 19.16
N THR A 419 -20.82 5.09 19.96
CA THR A 419 -21.34 5.27 21.32
C THR A 419 -20.25 5.30 22.40
N GLY A 420 -18.98 5.12 22.04
CA GLY A 420 -17.83 5.17 22.93
C GLY A 420 -17.65 3.96 23.85
N LYS A 421 -18.27 2.82 23.52
CA LYS A 421 -18.08 1.54 24.22
C LYS A 421 -16.74 0.87 23.87
N ILE A 422 -16.20 1.15 22.69
CA ILE A 422 -14.86 0.75 22.25
C ILE A 422 -14.17 1.94 21.59
N ASP A 423 -12.84 1.95 21.60
CA ASP A 423 -12.04 2.96 20.92
C ASP A 423 -11.79 2.62 19.43
N GLY A 424 -11.15 3.54 18.71
CA GLY A 424 -10.84 3.38 17.29
C GLY A 424 -9.89 2.21 16.99
N ASN A 425 -8.93 1.96 17.88
CA ASN A 425 -7.95 0.88 17.71
C ASN A 425 -8.62 -0.50 17.82
N LEU A 426 -9.39 -0.74 18.88
CA LEU A 426 -10.10 -2.00 19.06
C LEU A 426 -11.18 -2.20 17.98
N CYS A 427 -11.84 -1.12 17.54
CA CYS A 427 -12.76 -1.17 16.41
C CYS A 427 -12.05 -1.68 15.14
N MET A 428 -10.89 -1.10 14.80
CA MET A 428 -10.11 -1.51 13.63
C MET A 428 -9.59 -2.95 13.77
N GLU A 429 -9.08 -3.35 14.95
CA GLU A 429 -8.60 -4.72 15.18
C GLU A 429 -9.68 -5.79 14.96
N ARG A 430 -10.91 -5.50 15.40
CA ARG A 430 -12.07 -6.38 15.19
C ARG A 430 -12.50 -6.42 13.72
N LEU A 431 -12.47 -5.29 13.03
CA LEU A 431 -12.73 -5.22 11.58
C LEU A 431 -11.68 -6.00 10.77
N GLU A 432 -10.41 -5.88 11.15
CA GLU A 432 -9.31 -6.66 10.58
C GLU A 432 -9.41 -8.15 10.89
N SER A 433 -9.96 -8.53 12.05
CA SER A 433 -10.24 -9.93 12.39
C SER A 433 -11.25 -10.54 11.42
N LEU A 434 -12.32 -9.81 11.09
CA LEU A 434 -13.28 -10.24 10.05
C LEU A 434 -12.59 -10.35 8.68
N ARG A 435 -11.75 -9.38 8.31
CA ARG A 435 -11.01 -9.41 7.04
C ARG A 435 -10.07 -10.61 6.93
N GLU A 436 -9.43 -10.99 8.03
CA GLU A 436 -8.56 -12.15 8.12
C GLU A 436 -9.36 -13.46 8.06
N ASN A 437 -10.46 -13.55 8.79
CA ASN A 437 -11.25 -14.78 8.89
C ASN A 437 -12.05 -15.09 7.61
N TYR A 438 -12.45 -14.08 6.83
CA TYR A 438 -13.45 -14.26 5.78
C TYR A 438 -12.75 -14.49 4.45
N PRO A 439 -13.19 -15.47 3.63
CA PRO A 439 -12.77 -15.54 2.24
C PRO A 439 -13.05 -14.22 1.54
N LYS A 440 -12.09 -13.76 0.73
CA LYS A 440 -12.14 -12.46 0.06
C LYS A 440 -13.48 -12.25 -0.69
N GLU A 441 -13.94 -13.27 -1.40
CA GLU A 441 -15.21 -13.27 -2.13
C GLU A 441 -16.42 -13.04 -1.20
N ASN A 442 -16.46 -13.68 -0.03
CA ASN A 442 -17.52 -13.50 0.96
C ASN A 442 -17.42 -12.16 1.69
N PHE A 443 -16.22 -11.73 2.08
CA PHE A 443 -15.99 -10.46 2.78
C PHE A 443 -16.56 -9.25 2.01
N TYR A 444 -16.32 -9.19 0.70
CA TYR A 444 -16.86 -8.13 -0.16
C TYR A 444 -18.35 -8.29 -0.50
N ALA A 445 -18.94 -9.45 -0.21
CA ALA A 445 -20.36 -9.73 -0.38
C ALA A 445 -21.17 -9.58 0.92
N MET A 446 -20.56 -9.35 2.09
CA MET A 446 -21.27 -9.26 3.37
C MET A 446 -22.36 -8.18 3.36
N MET A 447 -23.55 -8.47 3.92
CA MET A 447 -24.66 -7.53 4.01
C MET A 447 -24.41 -6.56 5.19
N ASN A 448 -23.81 -5.41 4.90
CA ASN A 448 -23.43 -4.40 5.90
C ASN A 448 -24.66 -3.57 6.32
N LEU A 449 -25.33 -4.02 7.38
CA LEU A 449 -26.48 -3.35 7.97
C LEU A 449 -26.09 -2.44 9.15
N ILE A 450 -26.89 -1.40 9.38
CA ILE A 450 -26.87 -0.57 10.61
C ILE A 450 -28.16 -0.78 11.41
N GLY A 451 -29.31 -0.84 10.75
CA GLY A 451 -30.58 -1.28 11.31
C GLY A 451 -31.13 -2.55 10.64
N SER A 452 -32.07 -3.21 11.32
CA SER A 452 -32.88 -4.32 10.80
C SER A 452 -34.20 -4.41 11.56
N HIS A 453 -35.07 -5.32 11.15
CA HIS A 453 -36.36 -5.56 11.79
C HIS A 453 -36.27 -6.31 13.14
N ASP A 454 -35.08 -6.72 13.58
CA ASP A 454 -34.86 -7.45 14.84
C ASP A 454 -34.03 -6.69 15.89
N VAL A 455 -33.52 -5.53 15.53
CA VAL A 455 -32.78 -4.65 16.44
C VAL A 455 -33.51 -3.32 16.62
N TYR A 456 -33.14 -2.57 17.65
CA TYR A 456 -33.63 -1.20 17.81
C TYR A 456 -33.24 -0.39 16.58
N ARG A 457 -34.05 0.62 16.24
CA ARG A 457 -33.71 1.56 15.19
C ARG A 457 -32.36 2.21 15.48
N ALA A 458 -31.56 2.41 14.42
CA ALA A 458 -30.22 2.97 14.54
C ALA A 458 -30.22 4.32 15.26
N ALA A 459 -31.16 5.21 14.90
CA ALA A 459 -31.31 6.51 15.53
C ALA A 459 -31.58 6.41 17.04
N THR A 460 -32.41 5.46 17.47
CA THR A 460 -32.72 5.24 18.89
C THR A 460 -31.48 4.82 19.70
N VAL A 461 -30.64 3.96 19.15
CA VAL A 461 -29.40 3.53 19.82
C VAL A 461 -28.35 4.64 19.83
N LEU A 462 -28.15 5.29 18.68
CA LEU A 462 -27.13 6.33 18.51
C LEU A 462 -27.48 7.64 19.25
N GLY A 463 -28.77 7.89 19.44
CA GLY A 463 -29.29 8.98 20.27
C GLY A 463 -29.31 8.67 21.77
N GLU A 464 -28.75 7.54 22.21
CA GLU A 464 -28.66 7.16 23.63
C GLU A 464 -30.03 7.11 24.33
N ALA A 465 -31.04 6.56 23.65
CA ALA A 465 -32.34 6.32 24.28
C ALA A 465 -32.17 5.46 25.55
N PRO A 466 -32.97 5.70 26.61
CA PRO A 466 -32.93 4.89 27.82
C PRO A 466 -33.12 3.41 27.53
N ALA A 467 -32.55 2.54 28.36
CA ALA A 467 -32.79 1.10 28.26
C ALA A 467 -34.29 0.78 28.36
N ALA A 468 -34.75 -0.19 27.58
CA ALA A 468 -36.16 -0.61 27.57
C ALA A 468 -36.60 -1.29 28.89
N GLU A 469 -35.63 -1.74 29.69
CA GLU A 469 -35.85 -2.41 30.97
C GLU A 469 -36.60 -1.48 31.94
N GLY A 470 -37.68 -1.99 32.53
CA GLY A 470 -38.56 -1.23 33.42
C GLY A 470 -39.57 -0.30 32.71
N MET A 471 -39.47 -0.09 31.40
CA MET A 471 -40.49 0.66 30.65
C MET A 471 -41.71 -0.22 30.36
N THR A 472 -42.91 0.39 30.34
CA THR A 472 -44.10 -0.28 29.81
C THR A 472 -44.07 -0.29 28.28
N GLU A 473 -44.75 -1.24 27.64
CA GLU A 473 -44.88 -1.30 26.18
C GLU A 473 -45.43 0.03 25.60
N SER A 474 -46.44 0.61 26.26
CA SER A 474 -46.99 1.91 25.90
C SER A 474 -46.00 3.08 26.08
N ALA A 475 -45.09 3.00 27.06
CA ALA A 475 -44.04 4.00 27.23
C ALA A 475 -43.00 3.90 26.11
N ARG A 476 -42.57 2.68 25.75
CA ARG A 476 -41.60 2.45 24.67
C ARG A 476 -42.12 2.92 23.33
N GLY A 477 -43.37 2.60 22.98
CA GLY A 477 -43.93 3.03 21.70
C GLY A 477 -44.14 4.54 21.57
N ARG A 478 -44.43 5.24 22.68
CA ARG A 478 -44.62 6.71 22.69
C ARG A 478 -43.32 7.49 22.85
N PHE A 479 -42.23 6.82 23.21
CA PHE A 479 -40.95 7.47 23.42
C PHE A 479 -40.47 8.12 22.12
N ARG A 480 -39.99 9.35 22.22
CA ARG A 480 -39.28 10.06 21.15
C ARG A 480 -38.05 10.72 21.75
N LEU A 481 -36.96 10.74 21.00
CA LEU A 481 -35.77 11.48 21.40
C LEU A 481 -36.10 12.97 21.53
N ASP A 482 -35.51 13.63 22.52
CA ASP A 482 -35.53 15.09 22.55
C ASP A 482 -34.64 15.67 21.44
N GLU A 483 -34.75 16.98 21.19
CA GLU A 483 -34.03 17.65 20.10
C GLU A 483 -32.51 17.43 20.16
N LYS A 484 -31.93 17.42 21.37
CA LYS A 484 -30.48 17.22 21.56
C LYS A 484 -30.08 15.80 21.18
N HIS A 485 -30.80 14.80 21.66
CA HIS A 485 -30.50 13.40 21.40
C HIS A 485 -30.85 13.00 19.95
N ALA A 486 -31.88 13.61 19.35
CA ALA A 486 -32.21 13.44 17.93
C ALA A 486 -31.10 14.00 17.03
N LYS A 487 -30.53 15.17 17.37
CA LYS A 487 -29.38 15.73 16.65
C LYS A 487 -28.15 14.83 16.80
N LEU A 488 -27.86 14.36 18.02
CA LEU A 488 -26.75 13.42 18.28
C LEU A 488 -26.93 12.11 17.48
N ALA A 489 -28.15 11.58 17.44
CA ALA A 489 -28.50 10.41 16.64
C ALA A 489 -28.23 10.64 15.15
N ALA A 490 -28.69 11.78 14.60
CA ALA A 490 -28.48 12.12 13.20
C ALA A 490 -26.99 12.24 12.87
N ASP A 491 -26.21 12.94 13.69
CA ASP A 491 -24.77 13.15 13.46
C ASP A 491 -24.00 11.83 13.49
N ARG A 492 -24.23 10.99 14.52
CA ARG A 492 -23.60 9.66 14.58
C ARG A 492 -24.06 8.76 13.45
N LEU A 493 -25.33 8.84 13.04
CA LEU A 493 -25.85 8.05 11.92
C LEU A 493 -25.21 8.49 10.60
N MET A 494 -24.91 9.78 10.40
CA MET A 494 -24.11 10.23 9.25
C MET A 494 -22.72 9.57 9.22
N LEU A 495 -22.04 9.43 10.37
CA LEU A 495 -20.76 8.72 10.47
C LEU A 495 -20.90 7.22 10.21
N ALA A 496 -21.95 6.60 10.75
CA ALA A 496 -22.25 5.18 10.49
C ALA A 496 -22.48 4.91 9.00
N VAL A 497 -23.20 5.81 8.31
CA VAL A 497 -23.49 5.71 6.88
C VAL A 497 -22.24 5.98 6.03
N LEU A 498 -21.36 6.89 6.47
CA LEU A 498 -20.04 7.05 5.85
C LEU A 498 -19.33 5.70 5.81
N CYS A 499 -19.16 5.06 6.98
CA CYS A 499 -18.59 3.71 7.05
C CYS A 499 -19.36 2.68 6.21
N GLN A 500 -20.70 2.66 6.31
CA GLN A 500 -21.55 1.71 5.60
C GLN A 500 -21.32 1.76 4.08
N MET A 501 -21.13 2.96 3.53
CA MET A 501 -21.00 3.17 2.08
C MET A 501 -19.55 3.10 1.58
N THR A 502 -18.54 3.15 2.46
CA THR A 502 -17.12 3.15 2.06
C THR A 502 -16.32 1.95 2.53
N TYR A 503 -16.85 1.10 3.40
CA TYR A 503 -16.24 -0.18 3.79
C TYR A 503 -16.53 -1.29 2.75
N PRO A 504 -15.67 -2.32 2.62
CA PRO A 504 -15.97 -3.52 1.82
C PRO A 504 -17.25 -4.24 2.27
N GLY A 505 -18.00 -4.82 1.34
CA GLY A 505 -19.32 -5.41 1.60
C GLY A 505 -20.45 -4.61 0.95
N VAL A 506 -21.67 -5.16 0.98
CA VAL A 506 -22.88 -4.61 0.36
C VAL A 506 -23.65 -3.78 1.40
N PRO A 507 -23.73 -2.45 1.27
CA PRO A 507 -24.49 -1.61 2.19
C PRO A 507 -25.97 -1.99 2.17
N SER A 508 -26.58 -2.21 3.34
CA SER A 508 -28.01 -2.52 3.48
C SER A 508 -28.71 -1.45 4.32
N VAL A 509 -29.49 -0.59 3.66
CA VAL A 509 -30.30 0.45 4.31
C VAL A 509 -31.65 -0.14 4.74
N TYR A 510 -31.94 -0.16 6.04
CA TYR A 510 -33.26 -0.57 6.53
C TYR A 510 -34.23 0.60 6.40
N TYR A 511 -35.41 0.36 5.80
CA TYR A 511 -36.34 1.42 5.42
C TYR A 511 -36.61 2.39 6.58
N GLY A 512 -36.30 3.66 6.42
CA GLY A 512 -36.49 4.68 7.47
C GLY A 512 -35.21 5.09 8.18
N ASP A 513 -34.15 4.28 8.15
CA ASP A 513 -32.86 4.69 8.71
C ASP A 513 -32.30 5.90 7.94
N GLU A 514 -32.57 6.02 6.63
CA GLU A 514 -32.13 7.16 5.82
C GLU A 514 -32.84 8.48 6.15
N ILE A 515 -33.90 8.42 6.95
CA ILE A 515 -34.64 9.58 7.46
C ILE A 515 -34.67 9.61 8.99
N ALA A 516 -33.79 8.84 9.65
CA ALA A 516 -33.64 8.76 11.11
C ALA A 516 -34.90 8.31 11.87
N MET A 517 -35.67 7.37 11.33
CA MET A 517 -36.82 6.79 12.05
C MET A 517 -36.38 6.17 13.38
N GLU A 518 -37.19 6.41 14.42
CA GLU A 518 -36.97 5.94 15.78
C GLU A 518 -37.83 4.70 16.09
N GLY A 519 -37.38 3.89 17.05
CA GLY A 519 -38.11 2.72 17.51
C GLY A 519 -37.25 1.81 18.39
N TYR A 520 -37.84 1.39 19.51
CA TYR A 520 -37.34 0.31 20.38
C TYR A 520 -37.44 -1.06 19.68
N GLU A 521 -37.38 -2.16 20.43
CA GLU A 521 -37.57 -3.51 19.88
C GLU A 521 -38.91 -3.71 19.16
N ASN A 522 -39.03 -4.87 18.49
CA ASN A 522 -40.26 -5.35 17.90
C ASN A 522 -41.47 -5.21 18.87
N PRO A 523 -42.57 -4.54 18.47
CA PRO A 523 -42.90 -4.09 17.10
C PRO A 523 -42.52 -2.66 16.73
N PHE A 524 -41.91 -1.89 17.63
CA PHE A 524 -41.68 -0.45 17.43
C PHE A 524 -40.60 -0.14 16.38
N ASN A 525 -39.61 -1.01 16.20
CA ASN A 525 -38.64 -0.91 15.10
C ASN A 525 -39.27 -1.15 13.70
N ARG A 526 -40.54 -1.53 13.62
CA ARG A 526 -41.30 -1.78 12.38
C ARG A 526 -42.38 -0.71 12.19
N GLY A 527 -42.15 0.51 12.64
CA GLY A 527 -43.07 1.63 12.43
C GLY A 527 -43.29 1.96 10.93
N PRO A 528 -44.48 2.45 10.56
CA PRO A 528 -44.80 2.85 9.19
C PRO A 528 -43.88 3.98 8.69
N TYR A 529 -43.43 3.91 7.44
CA TYR A 529 -42.48 4.87 6.87
C TYR A 529 -43.03 6.30 6.84
N GLU A 530 -42.20 7.25 7.28
CA GLU A 530 -42.56 8.66 7.39
C GLU A 530 -42.22 9.47 6.13
N TRP A 531 -43.10 9.42 5.12
CA TRP A 531 -42.87 10.07 3.82
C TRP A 531 -42.77 11.62 3.88
N ASP A 532 -43.43 12.24 4.85
CA ASP A 532 -43.57 13.72 4.92
C ASP A 532 -42.70 14.38 6.00
N SER A 533 -42.28 13.66 7.04
CA SER A 533 -41.65 14.21 8.26
C SER A 533 -40.21 13.75 8.53
N GLY A 534 -39.63 12.94 7.64
CA GLY A 534 -38.29 12.40 7.78
C GLY A 534 -37.14 13.43 7.73
N ASN A 535 -35.98 13.09 8.32
CA ASN A 535 -34.78 13.92 8.28
C ASN A 535 -34.21 14.02 6.84
N ARG A 536 -34.38 15.18 6.20
CA ARG A 536 -33.96 15.43 4.82
C ARG A 536 -32.44 15.54 4.66
N GLU A 537 -31.75 16.09 5.65
CA GLU A 537 -30.28 16.22 5.62
C GLU A 537 -29.63 14.84 5.59
N LEU A 538 -30.07 13.92 6.46
CA LEU A 538 -29.58 12.55 6.47
C LEU A 538 -29.93 11.80 5.18
N GLN A 539 -31.12 12.03 4.62
CA GLN A 539 -31.52 11.43 3.34
C GLN A 539 -30.61 11.91 2.20
N ASP A 540 -30.28 13.19 2.15
CA ASP A 540 -29.38 13.75 1.14
C ASP A 540 -27.93 13.29 1.35
N TRP A 541 -27.51 13.08 2.60
CA TRP A 541 -26.24 12.44 2.92
C TRP A 541 -26.16 11.00 2.36
N HIS A 542 -27.22 10.20 2.52
CA HIS A 542 -27.29 8.86 1.91
C HIS A 542 -27.18 8.93 0.39
N LYS A 543 -28.00 9.77 -0.27
CA LYS A 543 -27.95 9.94 -1.73
C LYS A 543 -26.55 10.26 -2.21
N LYS A 544 -25.88 11.18 -1.52
CA LYS A 544 -24.54 11.68 -1.86
C LYS A 544 -23.48 10.59 -1.74
N LEU A 545 -23.47 9.82 -0.65
CA LEU A 545 -22.53 8.72 -0.45
C LEU A 545 -22.81 7.52 -1.37
N ILE A 546 -24.09 7.18 -1.58
CA ILE A 546 -24.48 6.10 -2.50
C ILE A 546 -24.05 6.45 -3.93
N LYS A 547 -24.26 7.70 -4.35
CA LYS A 547 -23.79 8.18 -5.65
C LYS A 547 -22.27 8.02 -5.77
N GLU A 548 -21.50 8.51 -4.80
CA GLU A 548 -20.03 8.41 -4.82
C GLU A 548 -19.58 6.94 -4.91
N ARG A 549 -20.18 6.05 -4.12
CA ARG A 549 -19.90 4.61 -4.16
C ARG A 549 -20.23 3.99 -5.53
N ASN A 550 -21.36 4.37 -6.12
CA ASN A 550 -21.83 3.81 -7.39
C ASN A 550 -21.00 4.31 -8.59
N GLU A 551 -20.45 5.51 -8.53
CA GLU A 551 -19.63 6.08 -9.60
C GLU A 551 -18.16 5.64 -9.52
N ASN A 552 -17.69 5.20 -8.34
CA ASN A 552 -16.28 4.89 -8.10
C ASN A 552 -16.05 3.43 -7.66
N PRO A 553 -15.46 2.56 -8.52
CA PRO A 553 -15.20 1.16 -8.17
C PRO A 553 -14.28 0.98 -6.96
N VAL A 554 -13.41 1.94 -6.66
CA VAL A 554 -12.51 1.93 -5.49
C VAL A 554 -13.27 1.68 -4.19
N LEU A 555 -14.46 2.27 -4.03
CA LEU A 555 -15.28 2.10 -2.81
C LEU A 555 -16.01 0.75 -2.76
N ARG A 556 -16.08 0.01 -3.86
CA ARG A 556 -16.76 -1.29 -3.96
C ARG A 556 -15.77 -2.44 -3.89
N THR A 557 -14.77 -2.45 -4.77
CA THR A 557 -13.82 -3.56 -4.94
C THR A 557 -12.36 -3.16 -4.75
N GLY A 558 -12.06 -1.92 -4.35
CA GLY A 558 -10.71 -1.52 -3.98
C GLY A 558 -10.25 -2.16 -2.68
N GLU A 559 -8.93 -2.39 -2.57
CA GLU A 559 -8.29 -2.87 -1.36
C GLU A 559 -8.58 -1.94 -0.18
N ILE A 560 -8.74 -2.49 1.01
CA ILE A 560 -8.83 -1.72 2.25
C ILE A 560 -7.47 -1.71 2.95
N LEU A 561 -7.00 -0.52 3.32
CA LEU A 561 -5.78 -0.31 4.09
C LEU A 561 -6.15 0.39 5.40
N PRO A 562 -5.90 -0.21 6.58
CA PRO A 562 -6.18 0.46 7.86
C PRO A 562 -5.26 1.69 8.03
N LEU A 563 -5.83 2.80 8.52
CA LEU A 563 -5.10 4.01 8.89
C LEU A 563 -5.39 4.27 10.37
N HIS A 564 -4.39 4.12 11.25
CA HIS A 564 -4.60 4.29 12.67
C HIS A 564 -4.70 5.78 13.02
N GLY A 565 -5.67 6.16 13.84
CA GLY A 565 -5.91 7.57 14.21
C GLY A 565 -6.07 7.83 15.71
N GLY A 566 -5.98 6.80 16.55
CA GLY A 566 -6.11 6.92 18.01
C GLY A 566 -7.51 6.63 18.55
N GLN A 567 -7.79 7.10 19.78
CA GLN A 567 -8.91 6.64 20.61
C GLN A 567 -10.30 6.99 20.03
N ASP A 568 -10.46 8.19 19.49
CA ASP A 568 -11.73 8.71 18.97
C ASP A 568 -11.77 8.76 17.44
N ILE A 569 -10.76 8.20 16.76
CA ILE A 569 -10.68 8.19 15.30
C ILE A 569 -10.76 6.77 14.76
N LEU A 570 -11.62 6.59 13.77
CA LEU A 570 -11.60 5.43 12.88
C LEU A 570 -11.24 5.92 11.48
N ALA A 571 -10.16 5.38 10.90
CA ALA A 571 -9.73 5.76 9.55
C ALA A 571 -9.22 4.56 8.75
N TYR A 572 -9.38 4.62 7.43
CA TYR A 572 -8.87 3.63 6.48
C TYR A 572 -8.82 4.23 5.07
N ALA A 573 -7.97 3.67 4.21
CA ALA A 573 -7.97 3.96 2.79
C ALA A 573 -8.65 2.85 1.98
N ARG A 574 -9.21 3.24 0.83
CA ARG A 574 -9.65 2.34 -0.23
C ARG A 574 -8.81 2.60 -1.47
N VAL A 575 -8.18 1.58 -2.03
CA VAL A 575 -7.20 1.77 -3.12
C VAL A 575 -7.40 0.76 -4.25
N ILE A 576 -7.35 1.25 -5.50
CA ILE A 576 -7.13 0.44 -6.70
C ILE A 576 -5.83 0.94 -7.33
N ARG A 577 -4.88 0.02 -7.53
CA ARG A 577 -3.58 0.29 -8.15
C ARG A 577 -3.52 -0.42 -9.50
N GLU A 578 -2.73 0.13 -10.43
CA GLU A 578 -2.42 -0.53 -11.72
C GLU A 578 -3.64 -0.93 -12.56
N GLY A 579 -4.78 -0.26 -12.37
CA GLY A 579 -5.99 -0.52 -13.13
C GLY A 579 -6.70 -1.83 -12.79
N LYS A 580 -6.40 -2.47 -11.65
CA LYS A 580 -7.01 -3.75 -11.24
C LYS A 580 -7.51 -3.74 -9.80
N ASP A 581 -8.72 -4.27 -9.61
CA ASP A 581 -9.33 -4.43 -8.29
C ASP A 581 -8.77 -5.66 -7.51
N VAL A 582 -9.26 -5.90 -6.29
CA VAL A 582 -8.78 -7.01 -5.44
C VAL A 582 -9.06 -8.41 -5.98
N PHE A 583 -9.90 -8.52 -7.02
CA PHE A 583 -10.24 -9.74 -7.74
C PHE A 583 -9.48 -9.87 -9.07
N GLY A 584 -8.59 -8.91 -9.37
CA GLY A 584 -7.79 -8.87 -10.60
C GLY A 584 -8.55 -8.37 -11.82
N LYS A 585 -9.75 -7.80 -11.65
CA LYS A 585 -10.58 -7.26 -12.75
C LYS A 585 -10.19 -5.83 -13.06
N GLU A 586 -10.32 -5.44 -14.33
CA GLU A 586 -10.06 -4.07 -14.75
C GLU A 586 -11.00 -3.08 -14.05
N ALA A 587 -10.40 -2.07 -13.43
CA ALA A 587 -11.09 -1.00 -12.73
C ALA A 587 -10.22 0.26 -12.71
N ALA A 588 -10.83 1.44 -12.73
CA ALA A 588 -10.07 2.68 -12.65
C ALA A 588 -9.25 2.75 -11.35
N SER A 589 -7.94 3.02 -11.48
CA SER A 589 -7.08 3.31 -10.34
C SER A 589 -7.60 4.53 -9.59
N GLY A 590 -7.41 4.53 -8.28
CA GLY A 590 -7.80 5.64 -7.44
C GLY A 590 -7.61 5.32 -5.98
N CYS A 591 -7.58 6.35 -5.16
CA CYS A 591 -7.40 6.24 -3.73
C CYS A 591 -8.41 7.14 -3.01
N TYR A 592 -9.05 6.60 -1.99
CA TYR A 592 -9.87 7.34 -1.05
C TYR A 592 -9.35 7.15 0.37
N ILE A 593 -9.41 8.19 1.19
CA ILE A 593 -9.22 8.12 2.64
C ILE A 593 -10.56 8.44 3.30
N VAL A 594 -10.95 7.58 4.23
CA VAL A 594 -12.09 7.78 5.11
C VAL A 594 -11.54 7.98 6.51
N ALA A 595 -11.96 9.06 7.17
CA ALA A 595 -11.61 9.31 8.56
C ALA A 595 -12.79 9.96 9.27
N MET A 596 -13.06 9.54 10.51
CA MET A 596 -14.13 10.10 11.33
C MET A 596 -13.70 10.30 12.78
N ASN A 597 -14.19 11.38 13.36
CA ASN A 597 -14.02 11.73 14.76
C ASN A 597 -15.36 11.51 15.49
N ARG A 598 -15.37 10.57 16.45
CA ARG A 598 -16.56 10.29 17.29
C ARG A 598 -16.67 11.20 18.51
N SER A 599 -15.66 12.01 18.82
CA SER A 599 -15.69 12.94 19.94
C SER A 599 -16.85 13.92 19.79
N VAL A 600 -17.53 14.19 20.90
CA VAL A 600 -18.66 15.12 20.96
C VAL A 600 -18.22 16.56 21.26
N THR A 601 -16.98 16.76 21.71
CA THR A 601 -16.45 18.08 22.11
C THR A 601 -15.15 18.43 21.42
N GLU A 602 -14.26 17.46 21.20
CA GLU A 602 -12.89 17.73 20.76
C GLU A 602 -12.77 17.72 19.24
N GLU A 603 -12.17 18.77 18.70
CA GLU A 603 -11.58 18.74 17.36
C GLU A 603 -10.25 18.00 17.43
N ILE A 604 -9.98 17.10 16.49
CA ILE A 604 -8.76 16.29 16.48
C ILE A 604 -7.97 16.57 15.20
N ASP A 605 -6.70 16.93 15.37
CA ASP A 605 -5.72 16.99 14.29
C ASP A 605 -5.14 15.58 14.07
N ALA A 606 -5.62 14.92 13.03
CA ALA A 606 -5.20 13.57 12.67
C ALA A 606 -4.12 13.62 11.57
N SER A 607 -3.13 12.74 11.65
CA SER A 607 -2.13 12.54 10.59
C SER A 607 -2.12 11.08 10.20
N PHE A 608 -2.19 10.80 8.90
CA PHE A 608 -2.21 9.43 8.37
C PHE A 608 -0.99 9.20 7.50
N ASP A 609 -0.24 8.12 7.76
CA ASP A 609 0.83 7.67 6.87
C ASP A 609 0.24 7.09 5.58
N VAL A 610 0.61 7.67 4.45
CA VAL A 610 0.16 7.31 3.10
C VAL A 610 1.33 7.03 2.17
N ARG A 611 2.57 7.03 2.67
CA ARG A 611 3.80 6.93 1.85
C ARG A 611 3.85 5.68 0.97
N ASP A 612 3.16 4.63 1.40
CA ASP A 612 3.10 3.35 0.70
C ASP A 612 2.10 3.34 -0.47
N PHE A 613 1.20 4.31 -0.58
CA PHE A 613 0.10 4.27 -1.56
C PHE A 613 -0.40 5.59 -2.16
N ALA A 614 0.04 6.75 -1.67
CA ALA A 614 -0.38 8.04 -2.22
C ALA A 614 0.68 9.14 -2.06
N GLU A 615 0.60 10.13 -2.94
CA GLU A 615 1.38 11.37 -2.91
C GLU A 615 0.57 12.55 -3.45
N GLY A 616 1.17 13.74 -3.48
CA GLY A 616 0.54 14.90 -4.08
C GLY A 616 -0.49 15.51 -3.13
N SER A 617 -1.78 15.44 -3.46
CA SER A 617 -2.81 16.00 -2.59
C SER A 617 -4.12 15.25 -2.67
N PHE A 618 -4.77 15.12 -1.53
CA PHE A 618 -6.15 14.70 -1.46
C PHE A 618 -7.09 15.92 -1.52
N VAL A 619 -8.29 15.71 -2.01
CA VAL A 619 -9.37 16.69 -1.99
C VAL A 619 -10.63 16.07 -1.41
N SER A 620 -11.53 16.90 -0.87
CA SER A 620 -12.87 16.45 -0.51
C SER A 620 -13.56 15.83 -1.73
N ALA A 621 -14.04 14.58 -1.61
CA ALA A 621 -14.70 13.86 -2.70
C ALA A 621 -15.99 14.55 -3.20
N PHE A 622 -16.51 15.50 -2.42
CA PHE A 622 -17.82 16.08 -2.65
C PHE A 622 -17.83 17.46 -3.28
N ASP A 623 -16.92 18.34 -2.85
CA ASP A 623 -16.84 19.70 -3.37
C ASP A 623 -15.51 19.99 -4.07
N GLY A 624 -14.48 19.15 -3.86
CA GLY A 624 -13.15 19.34 -4.41
C GLY A 624 -12.46 20.64 -3.98
N LYS A 625 -13.01 21.38 -3.00
CA LYS A 625 -12.56 22.74 -2.67
C LYS A 625 -11.40 22.74 -1.68
N GLN A 626 -11.48 21.87 -0.68
CA GLN A 626 -10.43 21.75 0.32
C GLN A 626 -9.37 20.77 -0.16
N VAL A 627 -8.11 21.22 -0.17
CA VAL A 627 -6.93 20.46 -0.56
C VAL A 627 -6.16 20.07 0.69
N TYR A 628 -5.74 18.81 0.75
CA TYR A 628 -4.96 18.21 1.83
C TYR A 628 -3.66 17.68 1.21
N PRO A 629 -2.58 18.47 1.24
CA PRO A 629 -1.31 18.05 0.67
C PRO A 629 -0.74 16.87 1.44
N VAL A 630 -0.13 15.93 0.70
CA VAL A 630 0.71 14.89 1.29
C VAL A 630 2.09 15.51 1.52
N SER A 631 2.48 15.61 2.79
CA SER A 631 3.80 16.10 3.20
C SER A 631 4.54 15.00 3.95
N ARG A 632 5.77 14.69 3.52
CA ARG A 632 6.59 13.61 4.09
C ARG A 632 5.86 12.27 4.19
N GLY A 633 5.09 11.95 3.15
CA GLY A 633 4.29 10.73 3.10
C GLY A 633 3.12 10.70 4.06
N HIS A 634 2.74 11.82 4.69
CA HIS A 634 1.58 11.92 5.57
C HIS A 634 0.57 12.92 5.04
N VAL A 635 -0.71 12.68 5.35
CA VAL A 635 -1.77 13.65 5.15
C VAL A 635 -2.39 14.04 6.48
N SER A 636 -2.39 15.33 6.78
CA SER A 636 -2.96 15.88 8.01
C SER A 636 -4.38 16.40 7.77
N VAL A 637 -5.30 16.02 8.64
CA VAL A 637 -6.74 16.33 8.54
C VAL A 637 -7.24 16.83 9.88
N LYS A 638 -7.89 18.00 9.88
CA LYS A 638 -8.65 18.51 11.04
C LYS A 638 -10.06 17.92 11.04
N LEU A 639 -10.37 17.10 12.04
CA LEU A 639 -11.67 16.45 12.19
C LEU A 639 -12.47 17.11 13.30
N LYS A 640 -13.54 17.81 12.94
CA LYS A 640 -14.47 18.43 13.91
C LYS A 640 -15.19 17.37 14.75
N PRO A 641 -15.72 17.73 15.93
CA PRO A 641 -16.57 16.83 16.71
C PRO A 641 -17.71 16.25 15.88
N LEU A 642 -17.97 14.95 16.05
CA LEU A 642 -19.02 14.19 15.35
C LEU A 642 -19.02 14.39 13.82
N SER A 643 -17.83 14.45 13.20
CA SER A 643 -17.69 14.66 11.77
C SER A 643 -16.80 13.61 11.11
N GLY A 644 -16.99 13.42 9.82
CA GLY A 644 -16.19 12.52 9.00
C GLY A 644 -15.90 13.13 7.64
N VAL A 645 -14.78 12.71 7.05
CA VAL A 645 -14.34 13.13 5.73
C VAL A 645 -14.22 11.94 4.80
N LEU A 646 -14.51 12.18 3.53
CA LEU A 646 -14.19 11.30 2.43
C LEU A 646 -13.27 12.08 1.49
N LEU A 647 -12.00 11.72 1.49
CA LEU A 647 -10.97 12.40 0.71
C LEU A 647 -10.62 11.54 -0.49
N LYS A 648 -10.64 12.11 -1.70
CA LYS A 648 -10.22 11.48 -2.94
C LYS A 648 -8.83 11.99 -3.31
N LEU A 649 -7.94 11.11 -3.74
CA LEU A 649 -6.67 11.52 -4.33
C LEU A 649 -6.93 12.38 -5.58
N ALA A 650 -6.37 13.59 -5.63
CA ALA A 650 -6.59 14.50 -6.74
C ALA A 650 -5.95 13.93 -8.02
N GLU A 651 -6.65 14.02 -9.15
CA GLU A 651 -6.04 13.75 -10.45
C GLU A 651 -4.97 14.81 -10.72
N GLN A 652 -3.71 14.40 -10.74
CA GLN A 652 -2.61 15.25 -11.15
C GLN A 652 -2.31 15.01 -12.62
N LYS A 653 -2.33 16.08 -13.42
CA LYS A 653 -1.73 16.05 -14.74
C LYS A 653 -0.21 16.09 -14.54
N SER A 654 0.49 15.15 -15.15
CA SER A 654 1.95 15.12 -15.15
C SER A 654 2.49 16.46 -15.67
N GLU A 655 3.24 17.15 -14.83
CA GLU A 655 3.89 18.43 -15.15
C GLU A 655 5.24 18.24 -15.87
N TYR A 656 5.84 17.06 -15.74
CA TYR A 656 7.18 16.76 -16.24
C TYR A 656 7.16 15.66 -17.30
N GLU A 657 7.96 15.84 -18.36
CA GLU A 657 8.24 14.76 -19.30
C GLU A 657 9.05 13.66 -18.60
N ARG A 658 8.56 12.42 -18.64
CA ARG A 658 9.20 11.29 -17.97
C ARG A 658 10.38 10.79 -18.81
N GLN A 659 11.51 10.53 -18.17
CA GLN A 659 12.76 10.09 -18.80
C GLN A 659 13.32 8.85 -18.09
N ALA A 660 14.25 8.17 -18.76
CA ALA A 660 15.02 7.06 -18.20
C ALA A 660 16.52 7.26 -18.49
N GLY A 661 17.37 6.72 -17.63
CA GLY A 661 18.82 6.77 -17.80
C GLY A 661 19.56 5.63 -17.12
N ILE A 662 20.86 5.56 -17.41
CA ILE A 662 21.77 4.55 -16.85
C ILE A 662 22.90 5.23 -16.09
N LEU A 663 23.19 4.73 -14.90
CA LEU A 663 24.39 5.08 -14.13
C LEU A 663 25.54 4.16 -14.52
N LEU A 664 26.57 4.72 -15.17
CA LEU A 664 27.81 4.03 -15.52
C LEU A 664 28.95 5.04 -15.63
N HIS A 665 29.96 4.97 -14.77
CA HIS A 665 31.11 5.87 -14.87
C HIS A 665 32.01 5.49 -16.07
N PRO A 666 32.65 6.43 -16.80
CA PRO A 666 33.47 6.10 -17.97
C PRO A 666 34.64 5.16 -17.67
N THR A 667 35.18 5.18 -16.44
CA THR A 667 36.25 4.25 -16.03
C THR A 667 35.80 2.78 -16.04
N SER A 668 34.48 2.55 -15.91
CA SER A 668 33.85 1.23 -15.96
C SER A 668 33.63 0.75 -17.39
N LEU A 669 33.91 1.54 -18.44
CA LEU A 669 33.73 1.07 -19.81
C LEU A 669 34.74 -0.05 -20.17
N PRO A 670 34.38 -0.92 -21.15
CA PRO A 670 35.33 -1.87 -21.72
C PRO A 670 36.54 -1.12 -22.27
N SER A 671 37.72 -1.70 -22.11
CA SER A 671 39.00 -1.07 -22.51
C SER A 671 40.14 -2.07 -22.56
N LYS A 672 41.03 -1.82 -23.51
CA LYS A 672 42.27 -2.56 -23.77
C LYS A 672 43.42 -2.12 -22.86
N TYR A 673 43.28 -1.00 -22.14
CA TYR A 673 44.37 -0.33 -21.40
C TYR A 673 44.13 -0.25 -19.90
N GLY A 674 43.43 -1.24 -19.33
CA GLY A 674 43.25 -1.41 -17.88
C GLY A 674 42.12 -0.59 -17.25
N ILE A 675 41.73 0.54 -17.86
CA ILE A 675 40.65 1.44 -17.40
C ILE A 675 39.87 1.95 -18.60
N GLY A 676 38.55 2.11 -18.45
CA GLY A 676 37.70 2.76 -19.47
C GLY A 676 38.14 4.20 -19.75
N ASP A 677 37.94 4.66 -20.98
CA ASP A 677 38.38 5.97 -21.47
C ASP A 677 37.37 6.56 -22.47
N LEU A 678 37.65 7.78 -22.95
CA LEU A 678 36.79 8.54 -23.86
C LEU A 678 36.92 8.10 -25.34
N GLY A 679 37.35 6.86 -25.57
CA GLY A 679 37.53 6.27 -26.90
C GLY A 679 36.27 5.61 -27.45
N GLU A 680 36.45 4.73 -28.44
CA GLU A 680 35.38 4.07 -29.21
C GLU A 680 34.26 3.47 -28.34
N GLU A 681 34.61 2.85 -27.21
CA GLU A 681 33.62 2.19 -26.33
C GLU A 681 32.67 3.20 -25.65
N ALA A 682 33.08 4.44 -25.43
CA ALA A 682 32.19 5.48 -24.92
C ALA A 682 31.12 5.88 -25.95
N TYR A 683 31.51 6.02 -27.23
CA TYR A 683 30.57 6.29 -28.33
C TYR A 683 29.62 5.12 -28.55
N ARG A 684 30.13 3.88 -28.49
CA ARG A 684 29.29 2.66 -28.55
C ARG A 684 28.29 2.57 -27.41
N PHE A 685 28.69 3.02 -26.22
CA PHE A 685 27.77 3.06 -25.08
C PHE A 685 26.67 4.11 -25.29
N VAL A 686 26.99 5.29 -25.85
CA VAL A 686 25.98 6.29 -26.24
C VAL A 686 25.00 5.70 -27.28
N ASP A 687 25.49 5.00 -28.30
CA ASP A 687 24.63 4.32 -29.29
C ASP A 687 23.74 3.26 -28.65
N TYR A 688 24.28 2.52 -27.67
CA TYR A 688 23.51 1.56 -26.88
C TYR A 688 22.38 2.25 -26.07
N LEU A 689 22.66 3.39 -25.43
CA LEU A 689 21.66 4.15 -24.69
C LEU A 689 20.54 4.65 -25.61
N GLU A 690 20.87 5.17 -26.79
CA GLU A 690 19.90 5.57 -27.80
C GLU A 690 19.01 4.38 -28.22
N ALA A 691 19.63 3.25 -28.55
CA ALA A 691 18.91 2.03 -28.94
C ALA A 691 18.01 1.48 -27.80
N ALA A 692 18.44 1.64 -26.55
CA ALA A 692 17.70 1.25 -25.36
C ALA A 692 16.60 2.25 -24.97
N GLY A 693 16.40 3.32 -25.73
CA GLY A 693 15.41 4.37 -25.47
C GLY A 693 15.71 5.19 -24.21
N GLN A 694 16.96 5.19 -23.74
CA GLN A 694 17.41 6.00 -22.61
C GLN A 694 17.68 7.42 -23.11
N SER A 695 17.49 8.42 -22.25
CA SER A 695 17.76 9.82 -22.58
C SER A 695 18.77 10.48 -21.65
N VAL A 696 19.24 9.75 -20.62
CA VAL A 696 20.20 10.26 -19.64
C VAL A 696 21.33 9.25 -19.40
N TRP A 697 22.57 9.72 -19.43
CA TRP A 697 23.75 8.99 -18.97
C TRP A 697 24.26 9.64 -17.68
N GLN A 698 24.11 8.95 -16.56
CA GLN A 698 24.65 9.42 -15.29
C GLN A 698 26.07 8.91 -15.07
N ILE A 699 26.95 9.82 -14.62
CA ILE A 699 28.35 9.56 -14.30
C ILE A 699 28.67 10.06 -12.89
N LEU A 700 29.73 9.50 -12.31
CA LEU A 700 30.37 10.02 -11.10
C LEU A 700 31.28 11.23 -11.44
N PRO A 701 31.84 11.93 -10.44
CA PRO A 701 32.71 13.08 -10.69
C PRO A 701 33.89 12.74 -11.61
N LEU A 702 34.23 13.63 -12.54
CA LEU A 702 35.32 13.43 -13.51
C LEU A 702 36.68 13.95 -13.02
N GLY A 703 36.76 14.39 -11.77
CA GLY A 703 37.95 15.05 -11.22
C GLY A 703 39.14 14.08 -11.04
N PRO A 704 40.39 14.57 -11.07
CA PRO A 704 41.57 13.73 -10.88
C PRO A 704 41.58 13.05 -9.52
N VAL A 705 41.82 11.74 -9.49
CA VAL A 705 41.73 10.91 -8.29
C VAL A 705 43.07 10.80 -7.55
N GLY A 706 42.98 10.78 -6.22
CA GLY A 706 44.13 10.65 -5.32
C GLY A 706 44.34 9.23 -4.80
N PHE A 707 44.67 9.12 -3.52
CA PHE A 707 44.80 7.84 -2.83
C PHE A 707 43.47 7.07 -2.85
N GLY A 708 43.52 5.76 -3.13
CA GLY A 708 42.33 4.91 -3.20
C GLY A 708 41.42 5.12 -4.42
N TYR A 709 41.83 5.96 -5.39
CA TYR A 709 41.15 6.17 -6.68
C TYR A 709 39.70 6.68 -6.58
N SER A 710 39.33 7.32 -5.47
CA SER A 710 37.97 7.84 -5.28
C SER A 710 37.71 9.12 -6.10
N PRO A 711 36.66 9.14 -6.94
CA PRO A 711 36.18 10.36 -7.63
C PRO A 711 35.77 11.48 -6.67
N TYR A 712 35.41 11.14 -5.43
CA TYR A 712 34.94 12.09 -4.40
C TYR A 712 36.10 12.73 -3.62
N GLN A 713 37.34 12.31 -3.85
CA GLN A 713 38.53 12.85 -3.19
C GLN A 713 39.48 13.47 -4.21
N SER A 714 38.96 14.42 -4.99
CA SER A 714 39.74 15.02 -6.08
C SER A 714 40.70 16.11 -5.61
N VAL A 715 41.87 16.16 -6.24
CA VAL A 715 42.87 17.23 -6.05
C VAL A 715 42.50 18.54 -6.78
N SER A 716 41.42 18.55 -7.56
CA SER A 716 40.81 19.78 -8.07
C SER A 716 39.32 19.65 -8.32
N ALA A 717 38.56 20.70 -8.03
CA ALA A 717 37.14 20.83 -8.36
C ALA A 717 36.87 21.19 -9.83
N PHE A 718 37.91 21.50 -10.62
CA PHE A 718 37.79 22.01 -11.99
C PHE A 718 38.50 21.12 -13.02
N ALA A 719 39.64 20.54 -12.66
CA ALA A 719 40.39 19.66 -13.55
C ALA A 719 39.64 18.34 -13.78
N SER A 720 40.07 17.60 -14.79
CA SER A 720 39.54 16.28 -15.13
C SER A 720 40.63 15.20 -15.11
N GLU A 721 40.26 13.96 -14.80
CA GLU A 721 41.16 12.81 -14.63
C GLU A 721 41.83 12.40 -15.95
N PRO A 722 43.15 12.60 -16.10
CA PRO A 722 43.85 12.28 -17.35
C PRO A 722 43.84 10.79 -17.71
N LEU A 723 43.64 9.88 -16.75
CA LEU A 723 43.56 8.44 -17.05
C LEU A 723 42.39 8.07 -17.97
N MET A 724 41.37 8.92 -18.11
CA MET A 724 40.27 8.72 -19.06
C MET A 724 40.59 9.18 -20.49
N ILE A 725 41.74 9.81 -20.77
CA ILE A 725 42.13 10.18 -22.13
C ILE A 725 42.31 8.92 -23.00
N SER A 726 41.64 8.87 -24.14
CA SER A 726 41.83 7.80 -25.14
C SER A 726 43.21 7.91 -25.79
N LEU A 727 43.96 6.81 -25.77
CA LEU A 727 45.26 6.74 -26.43
C LEU A 727 45.12 6.66 -27.95
N GLU A 728 44.09 5.99 -28.47
CA GLU A 728 43.77 5.99 -29.90
C GLU A 728 43.46 7.41 -30.38
N GLY A 729 42.73 8.22 -29.60
CA GLY A 729 42.50 9.62 -29.92
C GLY A 729 43.79 10.46 -30.03
N LEU A 730 44.83 10.13 -29.27
CA LEU A 730 46.17 10.72 -29.41
C LEU A 730 46.89 10.27 -30.68
N VAL A 731 46.65 9.04 -31.14
CA VAL A 731 47.16 8.53 -32.42
C VAL A 731 46.47 9.24 -33.58
N ASP A 732 45.15 9.38 -33.52
CA ASP A 732 44.36 10.08 -34.55
C ASP A 732 44.75 11.57 -34.67
N SER A 733 45.16 12.18 -33.56
CA SER A 733 45.68 13.56 -33.53
C SER A 733 47.12 13.68 -34.06
N GLY A 734 47.80 12.57 -34.37
CA GLY A 734 49.19 12.53 -34.82
C GLY A 734 50.22 12.86 -33.74
N TRP A 735 49.82 12.85 -32.46
CA TRP A 735 50.72 13.12 -31.34
C TRP A 735 51.38 11.85 -30.78
N LEU A 736 50.76 10.69 -30.99
CA LEU A 736 51.28 9.39 -30.58
C LEU A 736 51.37 8.44 -31.79
N ASP A 737 52.43 7.63 -31.88
CA ASP A 737 52.51 6.58 -32.91
C ASP A 737 51.73 5.34 -32.47
N SER A 738 50.96 4.72 -33.37
CA SER A 738 50.24 3.47 -33.10
C SER A 738 51.11 2.33 -32.55
N ALA A 739 52.41 2.31 -32.87
CA ALA A 739 53.37 1.35 -32.34
C ALA A 739 53.57 1.49 -30.83
N GLU A 740 53.37 2.68 -30.27
CA GLU A 740 53.48 2.99 -28.83
C GLU A 740 52.33 2.42 -28.00
N LEU A 741 51.22 2.05 -28.65
CA LEU A 741 50.11 1.34 -28.01
C LEU A 741 50.46 -0.12 -27.72
N LYS A 742 51.52 -0.66 -28.34
CA LYS A 742 51.97 -2.04 -28.12
C LYS A 742 52.69 -2.14 -26.78
N GLY A 743 52.36 -3.17 -26.00
CA GLY A 743 53.11 -3.50 -24.77
C GLY A 743 52.46 -3.09 -23.46
N PHE A 744 51.16 -2.79 -23.43
CA PHE A 744 50.39 -2.86 -22.19
C PHE A 744 50.43 -4.30 -21.66
N LYS A 745 50.80 -4.47 -20.39
CA LYS A 745 50.96 -5.78 -19.72
C LYS A 745 49.98 -6.01 -18.56
N GLY A 746 49.06 -5.07 -18.32
CA GLY A 746 48.05 -5.17 -17.27
C GLY A 746 46.80 -5.93 -17.72
N MET A 747 45.75 -5.87 -16.91
CA MET A 747 44.49 -6.57 -17.17
C MET A 747 43.67 -5.91 -18.29
N ALA A 748 43.79 -6.42 -19.52
CA ALA A 748 42.97 -5.99 -20.65
C ALA A 748 41.60 -6.69 -20.65
N CYS A 749 40.51 -5.96 -20.94
CA CYS A 749 39.15 -6.51 -21.02
C CYS A 749 38.69 -7.29 -19.78
N SER A 750 39.09 -6.82 -18.59
CA SER A 750 38.69 -7.36 -17.29
C SER A 750 37.43 -6.64 -16.76
N ASP A 751 36.70 -7.32 -15.87
CA ASP A 751 35.62 -6.76 -15.05
C ASP A 751 36.12 -5.88 -13.89
N THR A 752 37.44 -5.77 -13.74
CA THR A 752 38.13 -4.98 -12.71
C THR A 752 39.15 -4.02 -13.34
N ALA A 753 39.19 -2.78 -12.87
CA ALA A 753 40.10 -1.73 -13.32
C ALA A 753 41.49 -1.89 -12.70
N ASP A 754 42.50 -1.89 -13.56
CA ASP A 754 43.91 -1.96 -13.19
C ASP A 754 44.52 -0.56 -13.22
N PHE A 755 44.16 0.26 -12.23
CA PHE A 755 44.55 1.67 -12.15
C PHE A 755 46.07 1.86 -12.15
N GLU A 756 46.82 0.98 -11.47
CA GLU A 756 48.28 1.11 -11.36
C GLU A 756 48.97 0.86 -12.71
N SER A 757 48.64 -0.24 -13.38
CA SER A 757 49.22 -0.55 -14.69
C SER A 757 48.76 0.45 -15.74
N ALA A 758 47.48 0.87 -15.70
CA ALA A 758 46.95 1.90 -16.58
C ALA A 758 47.70 3.23 -16.39
N LYS A 759 47.89 3.68 -15.14
CA LYS A 759 48.61 4.91 -14.84
C LYS A 759 50.06 4.87 -15.31
N SER A 760 50.78 3.78 -15.04
CA SER A 760 52.16 3.59 -15.48
C SER A 760 52.26 3.59 -17.01
N PHE A 761 51.36 2.87 -17.70
CA PHE A 761 51.37 2.77 -19.15
C PHE A 761 50.97 4.09 -19.82
N LYS A 762 49.80 4.63 -19.48
CA LYS A 762 49.24 5.84 -20.10
C LYS A 762 50.11 7.06 -19.84
N SER A 763 50.72 7.21 -18.65
CA SER A 763 51.64 8.32 -18.36
C SER A 763 52.86 8.37 -19.29
N ARG A 764 53.40 7.21 -19.69
CA ARG A 764 54.50 7.15 -20.68
C ARG A 764 54.03 7.58 -22.06
N CYS A 765 52.85 7.13 -22.48
CA CYS A 765 52.24 7.53 -23.75
C CYS A 765 51.95 9.04 -23.77
N PHE A 766 51.43 9.59 -22.68
CA PHE A 766 51.15 11.01 -22.54
C PHE A 766 52.41 11.87 -22.63
N HIS A 767 53.52 11.44 -22.01
CA HIS A 767 54.80 12.16 -22.15
C HIS A 767 55.27 12.20 -23.61
N LYS A 768 55.22 11.06 -24.32
CA LYS A 768 55.58 11.02 -25.74
C LYS A 768 54.67 11.92 -26.60
N ALA A 769 53.37 11.89 -26.33
CA ALA A 769 52.42 12.76 -27.01
C ALA A 769 52.73 14.25 -26.76
N TYR A 770 53.07 14.61 -25.53
CA TYR A 770 53.46 15.96 -25.18
C TYR A 770 54.76 16.41 -25.84
N GLU A 771 55.79 15.54 -25.94
CA GLU A 771 57.05 15.87 -26.64
C GLU A 771 56.83 16.24 -28.12
N VAL A 772 55.85 15.60 -28.76
CA VAL A 772 55.45 15.92 -30.14
C VAL A 772 54.65 17.22 -30.18
N PHE A 773 53.65 17.35 -29.32
CA PHE A 773 52.76 18.51 -29.25
C PHE A 773 53.51 19.81 -28.88
N ALA A 774 54.39 19.77 -27.88
CA ALA A 774 55.10 20.92 -27.33
C ALA A 774 55.92 21.69 -28.38
N LYS A 775 56.36 21.03 -29.47
CA LYS A 775 57.07 21.66 -30.58
C LYS A 775 56.22 22.69 -31.33
N ASN A 776 54.90 22.53 -31.31
CA ASN A 776 53.94 23.38 -32.01
C ASN A 776 52.88 24.02 -31.10
N ALA A 777 52.91 23.77 -29.79
CA ALA A 777 51.90 24.24 -28.82
C ALA A 777 51.66 25.76 -28.86
N SER A 778 52.68 26.58 -29.14
CA SER A 778 52.53 28.04 -29.25
C SER A 778 51.83 28.52 -30.53
N LYS A 779 51.65 27.62 -31.51
CA LYS A 779 50.97 27.86 -32.79
C LYS A 779 49.61 27.18 -32.90
N ASP A 780 49.26 26.32 -31.94
CA ASP A 780 47.98 25.62 -31.87
C ASP A 780 46.91 26.58 -31.31
N SER A 781 45.99 27.04 -32.16
CA SER A 781 44.98 28.04 -31.78
C SER A 781 44.05 27.53 -30.69
N ASP A 782 43.64 26.28 -30.80
CA ASP A 782 42.61 25.68 -29.97
C ASP A 782 43.17 25.45 -28.55
N TYR A 783 44.44 25.04 -28.45
CA TYR A 783 45.14 24.98 -27.18
C TYR A 783 45.31 26.35 -26.51
N GLN A 784 45.65 27.39 -27.27
CA GLN A 784 45.77 28.74 -26.71
C GLN A 784 44.42 29.28 -26.25
N GLU A 785 43.36 29.02 -27.02
CA GLU A 785 41.99 29.39 -26.65
C GLU A 785 41.54 28.66 -25.38
N PHE A 786 41.76 27.34 -25.29
CA PHE A 786 41.52 26.56 -24.08
C PHE A 786 42.29 27.14 -22.87
N CYS A 787 43.59 27.38 -23.01
CA CYS A 787 44.39 27.94 -21.93
C CYS A 787 43.89 29.31 -21.46
N ASN A 788 43.43 30.16 -22.38
CA ASN A 788 42.88 31.47 -22.06
C ASN A 788 41.50 31.38 -21.41
N ARG A 789 40.62 30.50 -21.91
CA ARG A 789 39.27 30.26 -21.38
C ARG A 789 39.32 29.76 -19.94
N GLU A 790 40.23 28.82 -19.67
CA GLU A 790 40.32 28.13 -18.37
C GLU A 790 41.34 28.74 -17.39
N ALA A 791 41.98 29.86 -17.76
CA ALA A 791 43.12 30.43 -17.04
C ALA A 791 42.88 30.63 -15.53
N SER A 792 41.63 30.91 -15.12
CA SER A 792 41.27 31.19 -13.73
C SER A 792 41.52 30.04 -12.76
N TRP A 793 41.49 28.80 -13.23
CA TRP A 793 41.77 27.61 -12.41
C TRP A 793 42.95 26.80 -12.95
N LEU A 794 43.11 26.73 -14.29
CA LEU A 794 44.12 25.91 -14.95
C LEU A 794 45.54 26.32 -14.57
N ASP A 795 45.81 27.62 -14.44
CA ASP A 795 47.15 28.13 -14.12
C ASP A 795 47.60 27.78 -12.69
N ASP A 796 46.67 27.74 -11.75
CA ASP A 796 46.94 27.35 -10.36
C ASP A 796 46.97 25.83 -10.22
N TYR A 797 46.09 25.10 -10.90
CA TYR A 797 46.11 23.64 -10.95
C TYR A 797 47.42 23.09 -11.54
N ALA A 798 47.82 23.58 -12.72
CA ALA A 798 49.04 23.10 -13.37
C ALA A 798 50.30 23.42 -12.56
N LEU A 799 50.34 24.58 -11.89
CA LEU A 799 51.43 24.92 -10.98
C LEU A 799 51.42 24.03 -9.73
N PHE A 800 50.25 23.81 -9.12
CA PHE A 800 50.08 22.94 -7.97
C PHE A 800 50.58 21.52 -8.26
N MET A 801 50.13 20.93 -9.39
CA MET A 801 50.54 19.60 -9.81
C MET A 801 52.03 19.52 -10.14
N ALA A 802 52.60 20.55 -10.77
CA ALA A 802 54.04 20.60 -11.05
C ALA A 802 54.89 20.65 -9.77
N ILE A 803 54.50 21.46 -8.77
CA ILE A 803 55.18 21.52 -7.46
C ILE A 803 55.01 20.18 -6.73
N LYS A 804 53.79 19.63 -6.71
CA LYS A 804 53.50 18.35 -6.06
C LYS A 804 54.36 17.23 -6.64
N HIS A 805 54.53 17.20 -7.97
CA HIS A 805 55.40 16.24 -8.64
C HIS A 805 56.89 16.43 -8.28
N GLU A 806 57.40 17.66 -8.29
CA GLU A 806 58.79 17.96 -7.88
C GLU A 806 59.07 17.53 -6.42
N ARG A 807 58.03 17.57 -5.58
CA ARG A 807 58.07 17.19 -4.16
C ARG A 807 57.71 15.73 -3.88
N GLY A 808 57.68 14.86 -4.90
CA GLY A 808 57.43 13.43 -4.71
C GLY A 808 56.02 13.10 -4.21
N GLY A 809 55.04 13.98 -4.42
CA GLY A 809 53.64 13.76 -4.04
C GLY A 809 53.23 14.31 -2.67
N GLU A 810 54.12 14.99 -1.94
CA GLU A 810 53.81 15.64 -0.65
C GLU A 810 52.60 16.59 -0.74
N GLY A 811 51.81 16.64 0.34
CA GLY A 811 50.67 17.55 0.46
C GLY A 811 51.10 19.00 0.62
N TRP A 812 50.29 19.95 0.14
CA TRP A 812 50.71 21.36 0.14
C TRP A 812 50.91 21.99 1.52
N THR A 813 50.29 21.41 2.55
CA THR A 813 50.47 21.81 3.94
C THR A 813 51.90 21.57 4.44
N ASP A 814 52.62 20.64 3.83
CA ASP A 814 54.00 20.30 4.17
C ASP A 814 55.03 21.06 3.31
N TRP A 815 54.57 21.85 2.33
CA TRP A 815 55.47 22.62 1.48
C TRP A 815 56.18 23.75 2.23
N PRO A 816 57.35 24.20 1.75
CA PRO A 816 58.06 25.34 2.33
C PRO A 816 57.15 26.57 2.45
N LYS A 817 57.28 27.29 3.57
CA LYS A 817 56.41 28.43 3.91
C LYS A 817 56.15 29.40 2.75
N PRO A 818 57.14 29.85 1.95
CA PRO A 818 56.89 30.78 0.84
C PRO A 818 56.02 30.20 -0.27
N VAL A 819 56.05 28.89 -0.50
CA VAL A 819 55.22 28.20 -1.51
C VAL A 819 53.80 27.98 -0.96
N LYS A 820 53.73 27.51 0.29
CA LYS A 820 52.49 27.30 1.04
C LYS A 820 51.68 28.58 1.20
N SER A 821 52.33 29.69 1.53
CA SER A 821 51.68 31.02 1.64
C SER A 821 51.56 31.76 0.32
N ARG A 822 51.88 31.11 -0.81
CA ARG A 822 51.77 31.68 -2.16
C ARG A 822 52.49 33.01 -2.34
N ASP A 823 53.72 33.12 -1.82
CA ASP A 823 54.55 34.32 -2.00
C ASP A 823 54.74 34.63 -3.50
N PRO A 824 54.35 35.82 -4.00
CA PRO A 824 54.33 36.11 -5.43
C PRO A 824 55.69 35.96 -6.12
N LYS A 825 56.78 36.31 -5.42
CA LYS A 825 58.14 36.18 -5.98
C LYS A 825 58.52 34.72 -6.14
N THR A 826 58.30 33.92 -5.09
CA THR A 826 58.55 32.47 -5.10
C THR A 826 57.74 31.77 -6.19
N LEU A 827 56.44 32.07 -6.31
CA LEU A 827 55.59 31.47 -7.34
C LEU A 827 56.04 31.86 -8.76
N LYS A 828 56.50 33.09 -8.97
CA LYS A 828 57.04 33.53 -10.27
C LYS A 828 58.31 32.76 -10.65
N GLU A 829 59.20 32.50 -9.69
CA GLU A 829 60.39 31.69 -9.89
C GLU A 829 60.04 30.24 -10.20
N LEU A 830 59.10 29.64 -9.44
CA LEU A 830 58.60 28.29 -9.69
C LEU A 830 57.91 28.14 -11.06
N ARG A 831 57.08 29.10 -11.46
CA ARG A 831 56.46 29.10 -12.80
C ARG A 831 57.50 29.08 -13.93
N LYS A 832 58.67 29.70 -13.70
CA LYS A 832 59.78 29.68 -14.66
C LYS A 832 60.55 28.36 -14.63
N SER A 833 60.88 27.84 -13.44
CA SER A 833 61.66 26.59 -13.30
C SER A 833 60.86 25.34 -13.69
N LEU A 834 59.54 25.37 -13.49
CA LEU A 834 58.63 24.25 -13.76
C LEU A 834 57.83 24.43 -15.06
N ALA A 835 58.22 25.36 -15.93
CA ALA A 835 57.44 25.73 -17.12
C ALA A 835 57.09 24.52 -18.03
N GLU A 836 58.04 23.60 -18.23
CA GLU A 836 57.82 22.39 -19.03
C GLU A 836 56.76 21.48 -18.41
N ARG A 837 56.84 21.25 -17.09
CA ARG A 837 55.87 20.42 -16.37
C ARG A 837 54.49 21.09 -16.31
N ILE A 838 54.43 22.40 -16.09
CA ILE A 838 53.19 23.17 -16.16
C ILE A 838 52.55 23.02 -17.55
N GLY A 839 53.34 23.11 -18.62
CA GLY A 839 52.86 22.88 -19.98
C GLY A 839 52.32 21.46 -20.20
N TYR A 840 52.97 20.45 -19.60
CA TYR A 840 52.49 19.06 -19.64
C TYR A 840 51.13 18.90 -18.95
N GLU A 841 50.96 19.44 -17.75
CA GLU A 841 49.67 19.38 -17.03
C GLU A 841 48.55 20.09 -17.81
N LYS A 842 48.86 21.25 -18.40
CA LYS A 842 47.91 21.97 -19.27
C LYS A 842 47.53 21.18 -20.52
N PHE A 843 48.51 20.52 -21.14
CA PHE A 843 48.28 19.66 -22.30
C PHE A 843 47.32 18.51 -21.96
N LEU A 844 47.50 17.83 -20.82
CA LEU A 844 46.58 16.77 -20.40
C LEU A 844 45.14 17.27 -20.26
N GLN A 845 44.94 18.43 -19.63
CA GLN A 845 43.61 19.02 -19.48
C GLN A 845 43.00 19.44 -20.82
N TYR A 846 43.82 19.98 -21.74
CA TYR A 846 43.37 20.31 -23.09
C TYR A 846 42.94 19.08 -23.88
N VAL A 847 43.73 18.00 -23.84
CA VAL A 847 43.40 16.75 -24.53
C VAL A 847 42.10 16.17 -23.96
N PHE A 848 41.95 16.14 -22.64
CA PHE A 848 40.72 15.69 -22.00
C PHE A 848 39.53 16.54 -22.47
N ASP A 849 39.63 17.86 -22.39
CA ASP A 849 38.57 18.79 -22.81
C ASP A 849 38.18 18.53 -24.26
N SER A 850 39.15 18.43 -25.18
CA SER A 850 38.86 18.15 -26.59
C SER A 850 38.16 16.81 -26.81
N GLN A 851 38.56 15.75 -26.11
CA GLN A 851 37.94 14.43 -26.28
C GLN A 851 36.55 14.38 -25.64
N TRP A 852 36.40 14.97 -24.46
CA TRP A 852 35.14 15.03 -23.73
C TRP A 852 34.09 15.85 -24.47
N GLN A 853 34.44 17.05 -24.96
CA GLN A 853 33.50 17.89 -25.71
C GLN A 853 32.98 17.17 -26.97
N LYS A 854 33.84 16.44 -27.70
CA LYS A 854 33.39 15.63 -28.85
C LYS A 854 32.40 14.53 -28.45
N LEU A 855 32.66 13.84 -27.34
CA LEU A 855 31.76 12.81 -26.83
C LEU A 855 30.45 13.40 -26.31
N HIS A 856 30.50 14.54 -25.63
CA HIS A 856 29.34 15.26 -25.11
C HIS A 856 28.44 15.77 -26.25
N ASP A 857 29.04 16.37 -27.28
CA ASP A 857 28.34 16.77 -28.51
C ASP A 857 27.69 15.56 -29.19
N TYR A 858 28.40 14.43 -29.30
CA TYR A 858 27.84 13.19 -29.86
C TYR A 858 26.65 12.67 -29.04
N ALA A 859 26.78 12.62 -27.71
CA ALA A 859 25.68 12.24 -26.82
C ALA A 859 24.45 13.14 -27.04
N LYS A 860 24.66 14.45 -27.14
CA LYS A 860 23.61 15.43 -27.39
C LYS A 860 22.95 15.26 -28.77
N GLU A 861 23.72 15.00 -29.82
CA GLU A 861 23.19 14.68 -31.16
C GLU A 861 22.29 13.44 -31.14
N LYS A 862 22.65 12.43 -30.33
CA LYS A 862 21.83 11.23 -30.07
C LYS A 862 20.66 11.47 -29.11
N GLY A 863 20.54 12.67 -28.53
CA GLY A 863 19.50 13.02 -27.57
C GLY A 863 19.71 12.45 -26.17
N ILE A 864 20.96 12.14 -25.81
CA ILE A 864 21.39 11.69 -24.49
C ILE A 864 21.98 12.88 -23.73
N SER A 865 21.35 13.25 -22.62
CA SER A 865 21.91 14.23 -21.69
C SER A 865 22.86 13.54 -20.70
N ILE A 866 23.96 14.18 -20.36
CA ILE A 866 24.88 13.70 -19.33
C ILE A 866 24.50 14.31 -17.98
N LEU A 867 24.25 13.46 -16.99
CA LEU A 867 24.01 13.82 -15.60
C LEU A 867 25.30 13.60 -14.81
N GLY A 868 26.00 14.70 -14.52
CA GLY A 868 27.23 14.69 -13.73
C GLY A 868 26.97 14.75 -12.24
N ASP A 869 28.06 14.73 -11.47
CA ASP A 869 27.99 14.71 -10.02
C ASP A 869 29.01 15.65 -9.40
N MET A 870 28.58 16.39 -8.38
CA MET A 870 29.36 17.40 -7.69
C MET A 870 29.37 17.13 -6.19
N PRO A 871 30.49 16.61 -5.65
CA PRO A 871 30.72 16.54 -4.21
C PRO A 871 30.63 17.93 -3.61
N ILE A 872 29.83 18.14 -2.55
CA ILE A 872 29.75 19.47 -1.94
C ILE A 872 31.12 19.93 -1.46
N PHE A 873 31.90 19.08 -0.80
CA PHE A 873 33.22 19.41 -0.24
C PHE A 873 34.36 19.08 -1.23
N ILE A 874 35.53 19.68 -0.99
CA ILE A 874 36.76 19.44 -1.76
C ILE A 874 37.81 18.74 -0.91
N SER A 875 38.84 18.13 -1.53
CA SER A 875 39.98 17.60 -0.76
C SER A 875 40.77 18.72 -0.08
N ALA A 876 41.26 18.47 1.14
CA ALA A 876 42.18 19.38 1.83
C ALA A 876 43.47 19.59 1.03
N ASP A 877 44.00 18.52 0.44
CA ASP A 877 45.18 18.56 -0.41
C ASP A 877 44.78 18.75 -1.88
N SER A 878 44.36 19.97 -2.21
CA SER A 878 43.89 20.34 -3.55
C SER A 878 44.44 21.69 -4.01
N ALA A 879 44.47 21.88 -5.33
CA ALA A 879 44.79 23.18 -5.93
C ALA A 879 43.80 24.25 -5.46
N ASP A 880 42.53 23.89 -5.25
CA ASP A 880 41.48 24.78 -4.81
C ASP A 880 41.69 25.31 -3.40
N ALA A 881 41.96 24.42 -2.44
CA ALA A 881 42.26 24.81 -1.06
C ALA A 881 43.56 25.62 -0.98
N TRP A 882 44.60 25.21 -1.71
CA TRP A 882 45.88 25.92 -1.74
C TRP A 882 45.78 27.32 -2.34
N ALA A 883 45.07 27.46 -3.47
CA ALA A 883 44.97 28.75 -4.18
C ALA A 883 43.98 29.72 -3.54
N ASN A 884 42.95 29.21 -2.86
CA ASN A 884 41.83 30.00 -2.32
C ASN A 884 41.70 29.86 -0.79
N GLN A 885 42.81 29.80 -0.07
CA GLN A 885 42.86 29.52 1.39
C GLN A 885 41.87 30.35 2.23
N SER A 886 41.61 31.61 1.86
CA SER A 886 40.68 32.49 2.58
C SER A 886 39.21 32.11 2.49
N LEU A 887 38.84 31.18 1.60
CA LEU A 887 37.47 30.69 1.43
C LEU A 887 37.19 29.42 2.26
N PHE A 888 38.19 28.92 2.99
CA PHE A 888 38.12 27.70 3.78
C PHE A 888 38.50 27.97 5.23
N GLN A 889 37.94 27.18 6.14
CA GLN A 889 38.27 27.23 7.57
C GLN A 889 39.59 26.50 7.84
N LEU A 890 40.71 27.21 7.64
CA LEU A 890 42.06 26.69 7.82
C LEU A 890 42.76 27.36 9.01
N ASN A 891 43.66 26.62 9.65
CA ASN A 891 44.63 27.14 10.62
C ASN A 891 45.72 27.97 9.90
N GLY A 892 46.53 28.71 10.65
CA GLY A 892 47.64 29.50 10.08
C GLY A 892 48.73 28.67 9.39
N ASP A 893 48.73 27.35 9.62
CA ASP A 893 49.56 26.37 8.92
C ASP A 893 48.79 25.63 7.80
N GLY A 894 47.66 26.14 7.33
CA GLY A 894 46.92 25.56 6.22
C GLY A 894 46.20 24.24 6.52
N THR A 895 46.39 23.64 7.70
CA THR A 895 45.62 22.47 8.12
C THR A 895 44.16 22.87 8.39
N PRO A 896 43.16 22.02 8.12
CA PRO A 896 41.76 22.34 8.42
C PRO A 896 41.58 22.65 9.92
N SER A 897 40.99 23.80 10.25
CA SER A 897 40.58 24.09 11.63
C SER A 897 39.26 23.38 11.95
N LYS A 898 38.40 23.26 10.95
CA LYS A 898 37.16 22.50 10.96
C LYS A 898 37.05 21.62 9.73
N VAL A 899 36.48 20.43 9.92
CA VAL A 899 36.31 19.43 8.86
C VAL A 899 34.85 19.01 8.71
N ALA A 900 34.54 18.49 7.53
CA ALA A 900 33.25 17.93 7.20
C ALA A 900 33.12 16.48 7.68
N GLY A 901 31.88 16.13 7.99
CA GLY A 901 31.46 14.78 8.31
C GLY A 901 29.95 14.72 8.43
N VAL A 902 29.46 13.61 8.99
CA VAL A 902 28.07 13.45 9.42
C VAL A 902 28.04 12.84 10.82
N PRO A 903 27.02 13.17 11.64
CA PRO A 903 26.86 12.56 12.96
C PRO A 903 26.58 11.04 12.82
N PRO A 904 26.62 10.29 13.93
CA PRO A 904 26.14 8.90 13.95
C PRO A 904 24.77 8.72 13.30
N ASP A 905 24.66 7.73 12.42
CA ASP A 905 23.44 7.39 11.69
C ASP A 905 23.34 5.87 11.46
N TYR A 906 22.35 5.45 10.65
CA TYR A 906 22.11 4.04 10.36
C TYR A 906 23.18 3.37 9.48
N PHE A 907 24.07 4.14 8.84
CA PHE A 907 25.24 3.61 8.14
C PHE A 907 26.46 3.49 9.06
N SER A 908 26.59 4.37 10.05
CA SER A 908 27.76 4.41 10.94
C SER A 908 27.42 4.82 12.36
N ALA A 909 27.66 3.92 13.31
CA ALA A 909 27.50 4.16 14.75
C ALA A 909 28.42 5.28 15.30
N THR A 910 29.48 5.64 14.58
CA THR A 910 30.42 6.73 14.96
C THR A 910 30.28 7.97 14.08
N GLY A 911 29.29 7.98 13.19
CA GLY A 911 29.22 8.94 12.09
C GLY A 911 30.34 8.72 11.08
N GLN A 912 30.50 9.64 10.15
CA GLN A 912 31.56 9.57 9.14
C GLN A 912 32.38 10.85 9.18
N LEU A 913 33.68 10.72 9.46
CA LEU A 913 34.61 11.84 9.43
C LEU A 913 35.29 11.86 8.05
N TRP A 914 34.88 12.78 7.19
CA TRP A 914 35.39 12.83 5.82
C TRP A 914 36.72 13.59 5.71
N GLY A 915 36.98 14.50 6.65
CA GLY A 915 38.26 15.21 6.74
C GLY A 915 38.43 16.35 5.73
N ASN A 916 37.44 16.60 4.88
CA ASN A 916 37.43 17.74 3.97
C ASN A 916 37.36 19.06 4.75
N PRO A 917 38.05 20.14 4.34
CA PRO A 917 37.95 21.44 5.00
C PRO A 917 36.54 22.03 4.84
N GLN A 918 36.04 22.66 5.91
CA GLN A 918 34.79 23.40 5.85
C GLN A 918 34.95 24.73 5.11
N TYR A 919 33.86 25.17 4.46
CA TYR A 919 33.81 26.48 3.80
C TYR A 919 33.69 27.61 4.82
N ASP A 920 34.31 28.76 4.52
CA ASP A 920 33.95 30.04 5.15
C ASP A 920 32.86 30.69 4.31
N TRP A 921 31.61 30.27 4.54
CA TRP A 921 30.44 30.79 3.81
C TRP A 921 30.28 32.31 3.91
N LYS A 922 30.76 32.94 5.01
CA LYS A 922 30.74 34.39 5.17
C LYS A 922 31.78 35.08 4.30
N ALA A 923 32.98 34.50 4.17
CA ALA A 923 33.99 34.99 3.24
C ALA A 923 33.49 34.85 1.80
N MET A 924 32.92 33.70 1.45
CA MET A 924 32.35 33.45 0.12
C MET A 924 31.18 34.40 -0.19
N GLU A 925 30.28 34.67 0.76
CA GLU A 925 29.18 35.62 0.56
C GLU A 925 29.70 37.04 0.25
N LYS A 926 30.75 37.50 0.93
CA LYS A 926 31.36 38.83 0.69
C LYS A 926 31.87 38.98 -0.74
N GLU A 927 32.45 37.92 -1.32
CA GLU A 927 32.85 37.90 -2.73
C GLU A 927 31.73 37.44 -3.68
N LYS A 928 30.49 37.37 -3.20
CA LYS A 928 29.30 36.95 -3.94
C LYS A 928 29.46 35.57 -4.58
N TYR A 929 30.07 34.64 -3.86
CA TYR A 929 30.25 33.23 -4.23
C TYR A 929 30.96 33.04 -5.58
N THR A 930 32.02 33.83 -5.84
CA THR A 930 32.70 33.83 -7.14
C THR A 930 33.32 32.48 -7.46
N TRP A 931 33.98 31.84 -6.49
CA TRP A 931 34.55 30.49 -6.67
C TRP A 931 33.48 29.45 -7.02
N TRP A 932 32.37 29.41 -6.29
CA TRP A 932 31.25 28.49 -6.55
C TRP A 932 30.58 28.72 -7.91
N LYS A 933 30.39 29.98 -8.33
CA LYS A 933 29.90 30.30 -9.68
C LYS A 933 30.85 29.81 -10.76
N GLY A 934 32.16 29.89 -10.52
CA GLY A 934 33.18 29.29 -11.37
C GLY A 934 33.02 27.78 -11.47
N ARG A 935 32.88 27.11 -10.33
CA ARG A 935 32.72 25.65 -10.24
C ARG A 935 31.49 25.15 -11.01
N PHE A 936 30.33 25.78 -10.81
CA PHE A 936 29.12 25.45 -11.57
C PHE A 936 29.28 25.70 -13.06
N ARG A 937 29.90 26.82 -13.47
CA ARG A 937 30.16 27.09 -14.89
C ARG A 937 30.99 25.99 -15.51
N LYS A 938 32.11 25.61 -14.85
CA LYS A 938 32.98 24.56 -15.38
C LYS A 938 32.25 23.23 -15.49
N LEU A 939 31.42 22.90 -14.49
CA LEU A 939 30.67 21.66 -14.52
C LEU A 939 29.59 21.64 -15.62
N TYR A 940 28.89 22.75 -15.87
CA TYR A 940 27.93 22.85 -16.98
C TYR A 940 28.58 22.86 -18.37
N GLU A 941 29.89 23.08 -18.47
CA GLU A 941 30.64 22.81 -19.71
C GLU A 941 30.89 21.31 -19.91
N LEU A 942 30.88 20.52 -18.85
CA LEU A 942 31.13 19.07 -18.90
C LEU A 942 29.83 18.26 -18.98
N VAL A 943 28.74 18.73 -18.37
CA VAL A 943 27.50 17.96 -18.24
C VAL A 943 26.25 18.83 -18.39
N ASP A 944 25.12 18.20 -18.73
CA ASP A 944 23.84 18.89 -18.95
C ASP A 944 23.04 19.07 -17.64
N ILE A 945 23.21 18.13 -16.69
CA ILE A 945 22.50 18.09 -15.42
C ILE A 945 23.53 17.82 -14.31
N VAL A 946 23.39 18.46 -13.15
CA VAL A 946 24.31 18.29 -12.02
C VAL A 946 23.58 17.69 -10.82
N ARG A 947 23.99 16.51 -10.39
CA ARG A 947 23.69 16.03 -9.04
C ARG A 947 24.59 16.76 -8.04
N ILE A 948 24.00 17.34 -7.00
CA ILE A 948 24.74 17.89 -5.87
C ILE A 948 24.69 16.86 -4.76
N ASP A 949 25.83 16.24 -4.50
CA ASP A 949 26.03 15.31 -3.40
C ASP A 949 26.02 16.06 -2.06
N HIS A 950 25.35 15.47 -1.07
CA HIS A 950 25.13 16.05 0.25
C HIS A 950 24.49 17.45 0.20
N PHE A 951 23.42 17.61 -0.60
CA PHE A 951 22.71 18.88 -0.79
C PHE A 951 22.28 19.52 0.54
N ARG A 952 21.96 18.70 1.55
CA ARG A 952 21.59 19.18 2.88
C ARG A 952 22.61 20.14 3.49
N GLY A 953 23.89 20.03 3.11
CA GLY A 953 24.98 20.93 3.51
C GLY A 953 24.75 22.41 3.18
N PHE A 954 23.86 22.71 2.23
CA PHE A 954 23.47 24.08 1.89
C PHE A 954 22.43 24.68 2.85
N GLU A 955 21.62 23.86 3.50
CA GLU A 955 20.72 24.28 4.58
C GLU A 955 21.48 24.32 5.91
N SER A 956 22.12 23.22 6.28
CA SER A 956 22.99 23.09 7.45
C SER A 956 24.05 22.03 7.21
N TYR A 957 25.22 22.10 7.84
CA TYR A 957 26.27 21.10 7.70
C TYR A 957 26.84 20.71 9.06
N TRP A 958 27.34 19.47 9.18
CA TRP A 958 27.94 18.97 10.41
C TRP A 958 29.42 19.37 10.44
N GLU A 959 29.74 20.24 11.38
CA GLU A 959 31.07 20.79 11.59
C GLU A 959 31.77 20.05 12.73
N VAL A 960 32.92 19.45 12.43
CA VAL A 960 33.75 18.71 13.41
C VAL A 960 35.09 19.43 13.58
N ASP A 961 35.69 19.31 14.77
CA ASP A 961 37.04 19.84 14.99
C ASP A 961 38.08 19.16 14.08
N GLY A 962 38.98 19.94 13.47
CA GLY A 962 39.96 19.42 12.51
C GLY A 962 40.98 18.42 13.09
N LYS A 963 41.06 18.28 14.43
CA LYS A 963 41.88 17.28 15.11
C LYS A 963 41.11 16.07 15.64
N ALA A 964 39.79 16.03 15.44
CA ALA A 964 38.98 14.93 15.91
C ALA A 964 39.33 13.63 15.16
N GLU A 965 39.27 12.51 15.86
CA GLU A 965 39.46 11.18 15.27
C GLU A 965 38.13 10.54 14.81
N THR A 966 37.00 11.09 15.27
CA THR A 966 35.64 10.62 14.92
C THR A 966 34.71 11.80 14.65
N ALA A 967 33.53 11.54 14.05
CA ALA A 967 32.54 12.57 13.75
C ALA A 967 31.49 12.77 14.85
N ILE A 968 31.59 12.04 15.97
CA ILE A 968 30.61 12.08 17.08
C ILE A 968 30.52 13.48 17.68
N GLU A 969 31.68 14.07 17.97
CA GLU A 969 31.82 15.37 18.64
C GLU A 969 31.81 16.52 17.62
N GLY A 970 30.66 16.76 17.00
CA GLY A 970 30.43 17.86 16.07
C GLY A 970 29.18 18.67 16.41
N ARG A 971 28.80 19.59 15.52
CA ARG A 971 27.56 20.37 15.64
C ARG A 971 26.99 20.74 14.28
N TRP A 972 25.67 20.87 14.20
CA TRP A 972 25.00 21.46 13.04
C TRP A 972 25.23 22.96 12.99
N VAL A 973 25.69 23.44 11.84
CA VAL A 973 25.92 24.87 11.55
C VAL A 973 25.08 25.26 10.33
N PRO A 974 24.41 26.42 10.32
CA PRO A 974 23.66 26.88 9.15
C PRO A 974 24.56 27.03 7.92
N GLY A 975 24.09 26.48 6.79
CA GLY A 975 24.63 26.70 5.46
C GLY A 975 24.16 28.03 4.86
N PRO A 976 24.50 28.30 3.59
CA PRO A 976 24.18 29.57 2.94
C PRO A 976 22.73 29.68 2.42
N GLY A 977 21.96 28.58 2.42
CA GLY A 977 20.54 28.52 2.10
C GLY A 977 20.17 28.99 0.68
N LYS A 978 18.91 29.39 0.50
CA LYS A 978 18.36 29.78 -0.81
C LYS A 978 19.07 30.98 -1.45
N ALA A 979 19.59 31.90 -0.63
CA ALA A 979 20.29 33.08 -1.11
C ALA A 979 21.52 32.74 -1.97
N PHE A 980 22.21 31.64 -1.66
CA PHE A 980 23.29 31.11 -2.49
C PHE A 980 22.81 30.72 -3.88
N PHE A 981 21.78 29.88 -3.98
CA PHE A 981 21.25 29.43 -5.26
C PHE A 981 20.67 30.58 -6.09
N ASP A 982 20.05 31.57 -5.46
CA ASP A 982 19.59 32.79 -6.14
C ASP A 982 20.76 33.56 -6.77
N GLN A 983 21.93 33.62 -6.10
CA GLN A 983 23.13 34.23 -6.66
C GLN A 983 23.73 33.43 -7.82
N VAL A 984 23.71 32.10 -7.74
CA VAL A 984 24.19 31.21 -8.81
C VAL A 984 23.26 31.30 -10.02
N ALA A 985 21.94 31.23 -9.82
CA ALA A 985 20.93 31.37 -10.86
C ALA A 985 21.01 32.74 -11.55
N LYS A 986 21.27 33.81 -10.79
CA LYS A 986 21.50 35.15 -11.36
C LYS A 986 22.72 35.20 -12.30
N ALA A 987 23.74 34.37 -12.05
CA ALA A 987 24.96 34.36 -12.84
C ALA A 987 24.91 33.40 -14.04
N LEU A 988 24.17 32.29 -13.93
CA LEU A 988 24.20 31.19 -14.91
C LEU A 988 22.84 30.91 -15.57
N GLY A 989 21.75 31.49 -15.07
CA GLY A 989 20.40 31.27 -15.58
C GLY A 989 19.73 30.05 -14.95
N ASN A 990 19.16 29.18 -15.79
CA ASN A 990 18.52 27.95 -15.33
C ASN A 990 19.54 27.00 -14.68
N LEU A 991 19.14 26.33 -13.59
CA LEU A 991 20.01 25.42 -12.85
C LEU A 991 19.43 23.99 -12.91
N PRO A 992 19.79 23.17 -13.91
CA PRO A 992 19.37 21.77 -13.99
C PRO A 992 20.12 20.94 -12.93
N ILE A 993 19.63 21.02 -11.70
CA ILE A 993 20.22 20.37 -10.52
C ILE A 993 19.35 19.20 -10.06
N VAL A 994 19.97 18.13 -9.60
CA VAL A 994 19.35 17.08 -8.77
C VAL A 994 19.92 17.20 -7.36
N ALA A 995 19.06 17.37 -6.36
CA ALA A 995 19.48 17.41 -4.97
C ALA A 995 19.59 15.98 -4.44
N GLU A 996 20.78 15.56 -4.00
CA GLU A 996 20.93 14.37 -3.19
C GLU A 996 20.43 14.69 -1.76
N ASP A 997 19.26 14.16 -1.44
CA ASP A 997 18.52 14.39 -0.19
C ASP A 997 18.23 13.08 0.54
N LEU A 998 19.24 12.21 0.64
CA LEU A 998 19.16 10.94 1.36
C LEU A 998 19.69 11.09 2.80
N GLY A 999 19.46 10.07 3.63
CA GLY A 999 19.87 10.12 5.05
C GLY A 999 18.82 10.73 5.97
N ILE A 1000 19.27 11.18 7.15
CA ILE A 1000 18.41 11.89 8.10
C ILE A 1000 18.26 13.34 7.61
N ILE A 1001 17.14 13.61 6.93
CA ILE A 1001 16.79 14.90 6.34
C ILE A 1001 15.72 15.61 7.20
N THR A 1002 15.86 16.93 7.33
CA THR A 1002 14.91 17.80 8.06
C THR A 1002 13.96 18.50 7.11
N ASP A 1003 12.85 19.03 7.64
CA ASP A 1003 11.83 19.75 6.84
C ASP A 1003 12.46 20.93 6.08
N GLU A 1004 13.41 21.63 6.72
CA GLU A 1004 14.09 22.80 6.14
C GLU A 1004 14.91 22.47 4.89
N VAL A 1005 15.46 21.26 4.80
CA VAL A 1005 16.22 20.79 3.63
C VAL A 1005 15.27 20.53 2.46
N GLU A 1006 14.12 19.88 2.72
CA GLU A 1006 13.10 19.65 1.69
C GLU A 1006 12.48 20.98 1.23
N GLU A 1007 12.21 21.90 2.15
CA GLU A 1007 11.75 23.25 1.82
C GLU A 1007 12.77 24.01 0.97
N LEU A 1008 14.07 23.91 1.27
CA LEU A 1008 15.11 24.52 0.44
C LEU A 1008 15.13 23.91 -0.97
N ARG A 1009 15.08 22.57 -1.07
CA ARG A 1009 15.02 21.83 -2.34
C ARG A 1009 13.82 22.30 -3.18
N ASP A 1010 12.65 22.30 -2.58
CA ASP A 1010 11.38 22.61 -3.25
C ASP A 1010 11.28 24.10 -3.60
N ALA A 1011 11.75 25.00 -2.74
CA ALA A 1011 11.82 26.44 -3.02
C ALA A 1011 12.82 26.78 -4.16
N CYS A 1012 13.80 25.91 -4.39
CA CYS A 1012 14.69 25.98 -5.55
C CYS A 1012 14.13 25.26 -6.79
N GLY A 1013 13.06 24.47 -6.65
CA GLY A 1013 12.47 23.67 -7.73
C GLY A 1013 13.30 22.44 -8.12
N PHE A 1014 14.25 22.02 -7.27
CA PHE A 1014 15.14 20.90 -7.59
C PHE A 1014 14.46 19.56 -7.31
N PRO A 1015 14.59 18.55 -8.20
CA PRO A 1015 14.20 17.19 -7.88
C PRO A 1015 15.09 16.59 -6.79
N GLY A 1016 14.46 15.90 -5.84
CA GLY A 1016 15.13 15.03 -4.87
C GLY A 1016 15.38 13.63 -5.44
N MET A 1017 16.06 12.78 -4.66
CA MET A 1017 16.33 11.39 -4.96
C MET A 1017 15.41 10.46 -4.17
N LYS A 1018 15.03 9.33 -4.79
CA LYS A 1018 14.36 8.22 -4.12
C LYS A 1018 15.03 6.92 -4.52
N VAL A 1019 15.55 6.18 -3.54
CA VAL A 1019 16.32 4.95 -3.76
C VAL A 1019 15.52 3.78 -3.23
N LEU A 1020 15.15 2.82 -4.08
CA LEU A 1020 14.27 1.69 -3.71
C LEU A 1020 14.85 0.87 -2.55
N HIS A 1021 16.16 0.67 -2.50
CA HIS A 1021 16.83 -0.02 -1.39
C HIS A 1021 16.58 0.62 -0.03
N PHE A 1022 16.25 1.91 0.02
CA PHE A 1022 15.98 2.65 1.25
C PHE A 1022 14.50 2.86 1.53
N THR A 1023 13.60 2.51 0.61
CA THR A 1023 12.17 2.85 0.73
C THR A 1023 11.27 1.62 0.83
N LEU A 1024 11.77 0.44 0.48
CA LEU A 1024 11.02 -0.82 0.53
C LEU A 1024 11.18 -1.51 1.89
N TYR A 1025 10.58 -0.92 2.92
CA TYR A 1025 10.49 -1.49 4.26
C TYR A 1025 9.04 -1.37 4.79
N PRO A 1026 8.60 -2.27 5.68
CA PRO A 1026 7.29 -2.13 6.31
C PRO A 1026 7.23 -0.84 7.13
N ASN A 1027 6.15 -0.07 7.02
CA ASN A 1027 5.90 1.06 7.90
C ASN A 1027 5.43 0.59 9.29
N GLU A 1028 5.10 1.53 10.18
CA GLU A 1028 4.67 1.22 11.56
C GLU A 1028 3.40 0.36 11.62
N GLU A 1029 2.55 0.44 10.59
CA GLU A 1029 1.36 -0.40 10.46
C GLU A 1029 1.63 -1.74 9.76
N GLY A 1030 2.89 -2.04 9.43
CA GLY A 1030 3.29 -3.26 8.72
C GLY A 1030 2.91 -3.28 7.24
N ARG A 1031 2.47 -2.14 6.68
CA ARG A 1031 2.20 -1.99 5.24
C ARG A 1031 3.51 -1.73 4.50
N MET A 1032 3.61 -2.25 3.28
CA MET A 1032 4.77 -2.03 2.41
C MET A 1032 4.29 -1.59 1.03
N GLY A 1033 4.93 -0.56 0.50
CA GLY A 1033 4.63 0.03 -0.79
C GLY A 1033 5.50 1.26 -0.99
N PHE A 1034 5.49 1.82 -2.19
CA PHE A 1034 6.34 2.95 -2.51
C PHE A 1034 5.72 3.82 -3.61
N ILE A 1035 5.64 5.12 -3.34
CA ILE A 1035 5.24 6.16 -4.28
C ILE A 1035 6.33 7.24 -4.33
N THR A 1036 6.55 7.83 -5.51
CA THR A 1036 7.63 8.79 -5.78
C THR A 1036 7.12 10.14 -6.29
N PRO A 1037 7.51 11.27 -5.67
CA PRO A 1037 7.11 12.60 -6.17
C PRO A 1037 7.44 12.77 -7.65
N GLU A 1038 6.58 13.44 -8.42
CA GLU A 1038 6.83 13.61 -9.85
C GLU A 1038 8.16 14.36 -10.10
N ASN A 1039 8.41 15.44 -9.36
CA ASN A 1039 9.70 16.14 -9.38
C ASN A 1039 10.75 15.39 -8.54
N SER A 1040 11.08 14.16 -8.90
CA SER A 1040 12.14 13.37 -8.28
C SER A 1040 12.88 12.51 -9.29
N VAL A 1041 14.01 11.94 -8.85
CA VAL A 1041 14.77 10.92 -9.57
C VAL A 1041 14.73 9.62 -8.78
N VAL A 1042 14.17 8.55 -9.37
CA VAL A 1042 14.16 7.23 -8.75
C VAL A 1042 15.37 6.41 -9.18
N TYR A 1043 15.93 5.65 -8.23
CA TYR A 1043 17.00 4.69 -8.42
C TYR A 1043 16.60 3.35 -7.81
N THR A 1044 17.09 2.24 -8.36
CA THR A 1044 17.14 0.97 -7.61
C THR A 1044 18.11 1.12 -6.44
N GLY A 1045 19.38 1.35 -6.77
CA GLY A 1045 20.48 1.73 -5.90
C GLY A 1045 21.34 2.81 -6.57
N THR A 1046 22.23 3.43 -5.80
CA THR A 1046 23.27 4.35 -6.29
C THR A 1046 24.62 3.63 -6.38
N HIS A 1047 25.71 4.36 -6.64
CA HIS A 1047 27.07 3.78 -6.64
C HIS A 1047 27.56 3.36 -5.24
N ASP A 1048 26.98 3.92 -4.17
CA ASP A 1048 27.29 3.58 -2.78
C ASP A 1048 26.51 2.36 -2.27
N ASN A 1049 25.43 2.00 -2.96
CA ASN A 1049 24.64 0.84 -2.61
C ASN A 1049 25.32 -0.45 -3.08
N ASN A 1050 24.93 -1.56 -2.48
CA ASN A 1050 25.16 -2.87 -3.08
C ASN A 1050 24.38 -2.95 -4.42
N THR A 1051 24.70 -3.90 -5.29
CA THR A 1051 23.81 -4.19 -6.43
C THR A 1051 22.46 -4.66 -5.88
N THR A 1052 21.39 -4.59 -6.66
CA THR A 1052 20.07 -5.01 -6.18
C THR A 1052 20.01 -6.49 -5.83
N VAL A 1053 20.75 -7.34 -6.57
CA VAL A 1053 20.92 -8.77 -6.23
C VAL A 1053 21.68 -8.90 -4.92
N GLY A 1054 22.84 -8.25 -4.79
CA GLY A 1054 23.64 -8.30 -3.58
C GLY A 1054 22.91 -7.76 -2.34
N TRP A 1055 22.18 -6.64 -2.49
CA TRP A 1055 21.35 -6.05 -1.43
C TRP A 1055 20.27 -7.02 -0.97
N TYR A 1056 19.53 -7.61 -1.90
CA TYR A 1056 18.44 -8.51 -1.59
C TYR A 1056 18.93 -9.77 -0.87
N GLU A 1057 20.07 -10.33 -1.29
CA GLU A 1057 20.63 -11.56 -0.72
C GLU A 1057 21.40 -11.33 0.59
N GLN A 1058 22.16 -10.24 0.69
CA GLN A 1058 23.16 -10.06 1.75
C GLN A 1058 22.77 -9.00 2.78
N ASP A 1059 22.00 -7.99 2.37
CA ASP A 1059 21.71 -6.82 3.23
C ASP A 1059 20.31 -6.92 3.89
N LEU A 1060 19.37 -7.67 3.30
CA LEU A 1060 18.02 -7.86 3.84
C LEU A 1060 17.89 -9.10 4.72
N ASP A 1061 17.03 -9.00 5.74
CA ASP A 1061 16.52 -10.16 6.46
C ASP A 1061 15.46 -10.92 5.64
N ASP A 1062 15.17 -12.17 6.05
CA ASP A 1062 14.22 -13.04 5.34
C ASP A 1062 12.78 -12.50 5.29
N ALA A 1063 12.35 -11.74 6.30
CA ALA A 1063 11.02 -11.15 6.33
C ALA A 1063 10.88 -10.06 5.28
N SER A 1064 11.87 -9.18 5.22
CA SER A 1064 11.96 -8.11 4.23
C SER A 1064 12.02 -8.67 2.81
N ARG A 1065 12.86 -9.69 2.56
CA ARG A 1065 12.91 -10.41 1.28
C ARG A 1065 11.55 -10.95 0.86
N PHE A 1066 10.90 -11.70 1.74
CA PHE A 1066 9.61 -12.33 1.43
C PHE A 1066 8.52 -11.29 1.16
N ALA A 1067 8.47 -10.22 1.94
CA ALA A 1067 7.51 -9.14 1.76
C ALA A 1067 7.70 -8.44 0.39
N ILE A 1068 8.95 -8.15 0.00
CA ILE A 1068 9.27 -7.54 -1.30
C ILE A 1068 8.91 -8.47 -2.45
N ALA A 1069 9.26 -9.75 -2.39
CA ALA A 1069 8.94 -10.70 -3.45
C ALA A 1069 7.42 -10.84 -3.65
N ARG A 1070 6.65 -10.86 -2.55
CA ARG A 1070 5.19 -10.87 -2.60
C ARG A 1070 4.62 -9.58 -3.19
N LEU A 1071 5.18 -8.41 -2.84
CA LEU A 1071 4.79 -7.13 -3.44
C LEU A 1071 4.99 -7.14 -4.95
N LEU A 1072 6.07 -7.76 -5.43
CA LEU A 1072 6.42 -7.82 -6.85
C LEU A 1072 5.74 -8.96 -7.62
N GLY A 1073 5.11 -9.89 -6.90
CA GLY A 1073 4.44 -11.08 -7.44
C GLY A 1073 5.39 -12.18 -7.90
N VAL A 1074 6.55 -12.33 -7.25
CA VAL A 1074 7.62 -13.28 -7.61
C VAL A 1074 8.05 -14.15 -6.44
N GLU A 1075 8.84 -15.19 -6.72
CA GLU A 1075 9.38 -16.07 -5.68
C GLU A 1075 10.54 -15.41 -4.93
N SER A 1076 10.54 -15.51 -3.59
CA SER A 1076 11.53 -14.82 -2.76
C SER A 1076 12.96 -15.36 -2.87
N GLY A 1077 13.15 -16.55 -3.46
CA GLY A 1077 14.46 -17.16 -3.66
C GLY A 1077 15.17 -16.77 -4.96
N ASN A 1078 14.52 -15.98 -5.83
CA ASN A 1078 15.08 -15.58 -7.13
C ASN A 1078 15.48 -14.10 -7.14
N ALA A 1079 16.68 -13.79 -6.65
CA ALA A 1079 17.17 -12.42 -6.53
C ALA A 1079 17.30 -11.70 -7.87
N GLU A 1080 17.68 -12.39 -8.95
CA GLU A 1080 17.76 -11.82 -10.30
C GLU A 1080 16.39 -11.39 -10.83
N GLU A 1081 15.36 -12.22 -10.61
CA GLU A 1081 13.98 -11.87 -10.99
C GLU A 1081 13.46 -10.70 -10.16
N VAL A 1082 13.72 -10.69 -8.83
CA VAL A 1082 13.41 -9.54 -7.96
C VAL A 1082 14.08 -8.27 -8.49
N CYS A 1083 15.38 -8.32 -8.82
CA CYS A 1083 16.11 -7.20 -9.43
C CYS A 1083 15.43 -6.73 -10.72
N GLY A 1084 15.09 -7.66 -11.62
CA GLY A 1084 14.38 -7.36 -12.86
C GLY A 1084 13.01 -6.68 -12.65
N ARG A 1085 12.27 -7.10 -11.62
CA ARG A 1085 10.98 -6.49 -11.25
C ARG A 1085 11.15 -5.13 -10.58
N LEU A 1086 12.19 -4.92 -9.78
CA LEU A 1086 12.50 -3.62 -9.17
C LEU A 1086 12.95 -2.59 -10.21
N VAL A 1087 13.69 -3.01 -11.24
CA VAL A 1087 13.98 -2.17 -12.41
C VAL A 1087 12.70 -1.76 -13.11
N GLU A 1088 11.79 -2.71 -13.39
CA GLU A 1088 10.47 -2.39 -13.96
C GLU A 1088 9.65 -1.45 -13.04
N TYR A 1089 9.73 -1.66 -11.73
CA TYR A 1089 9.06 -0.85 -10.72
C TYR A 1089 9.56 0.60 -10.71
N ALA A 1090 10.87 0.82 -10.81
CA ALA A 1090 11.45 2.16 -10.98
C ALA A 1090 10.98 2.81 -12.29
N TYR A 1091 10.89 2.05 -13.38
CA TYR A 1091 10.33 2.57 -14.64
C TYR A 1091 8.84 2.91 -14.52
N ALA A 1092 8.08 2.19 -13.72
CA ALA A 1092 6.66 2.45 -13.47
C ALA A 1092 6.41 3.66 -12.56
N SER A 1093 7.37 4.06 -11.72
CA SER A 1093 7.22 5.14 -10.71
C SER A 1093 6.79 6.48 -11.30
N ASN A 1094 6.18 7.37 -10.52
CA ASN A 1094 5.79 8.72 -10.98
C ASN A 1094 6.96 9.69 -11.21
N SER A 1095 8.18 9.37 -10.75
CA SER A 1095 9.38 10.21 -10.93
C SER A 1095 9.63 10.59 -12.39
N LYS A 1096 9.94 11.87 -12.61
CA LYS A 1096 10.31 12.41 -13.92
C LYS A 1096 11.55 11.76 -14.51
N LEU A 1097 12.45 11.19 -13.70
CA LEU A 1097 13.61 10.45 -14.18
C LEU A 1097 13.77 9.15 -13.38
N ALA A 1098 13.99 8.03 -14.08
CA ALA A 1098 14.44 6.78 -13.48
C ALA A 1098 15.88 6.50 -13.93
N VAL A 1099 16.80 6.31 -12.99
CA VAL A 1099 18.19 5.96 -13.28
C VAL A 1099 18.54 4.61 -12.68
N ILE A 1100 19.03 3.70 -13.52
CA ILE A 1100 19.39 2.34 -13.09
C ILE A 1100 20.90 2.14 -13.24
N PRO A 1101 21.60 1.64 -12.20
CA PRO A 1101 22.99 1.20 -12.34
C PRO A 1101 23.12 0.12 -13.42
N MET A 1102 24.17 0.18 -14.23
CA MET A 1102 24.39 -0.81 -15.28
C MET A 1102 24.51 -2.25 -14.72
N GLN A 1103 25.01 -2.39 -13.49
CA GLN A 1103 25.05 -3.66 -12.75
C GLN A 1103 23.66 -4.30 -12.57
N ASP A 1104 22.65 -3.48 -12.26
CA ASP A 1104 21.28 -3.96 -12.04
C ASP A 1104 20.58 -4.34 -13.35
N VAL A 1105 20.90 -3.63 -14.45
CA VAL A 1105 20.45 -4.02 -15.80
C VAL A 1105 20.98 -5.40 -16.18
N LEU A 1106 22.20 -5.72 -15.75
CA LEU A 1106 22.86 -6.99 -15.98
C LEU A 1106 22.49 -8.07 -14.95
N GLY A 1107 21.85 -7.71 -13.82
CA GLY A 1107 21.52 -8.63 -12.74
C GLY A 1107 22.74 -9.15 -11.98
N LEU A 1108 23.79 -8.34 -11.82
CA LEU A 1108 25.04 -8.75 -11.17
C LEU A 1108 24.94 -8.72 -9.64
N ASP A 1109 25.70 -9.59 -8.98
CA ASP A 1109 25.78 -9.70 -7.51
C ASP A 1109 26.70 -8.65 -6.88
N GLN A 1110 26.96 -8.80 -5.58
CA GLN A 1110 27.74 -7.85 -4.77
C GLN A 1110 29.19 -7.67 -5.22
N ASP A 1111 29.78 -8.62 -5.95
CA ASP A 1111 31.17 -8.52 -6.40
C ASP A 1111 31.32 -7.43 -7.49
N SER A 1112 30.20 -6.99 -8.05
CA SER A 1112 30.11 -5.88 -9.00
C SER A 1112 29.80 -4.52 -8.37
N ARG A 1113 29.78 -4.43 -7.04
CA ARG A 1113 29.52 -3.18 -6.31
C ARG A 1113 30.57 -2.12 -6.65
N MET A 1114 30.14 -0.88 -6.92
CA MET A 1114 31.05 0.21 -7.29
C MET A 1114 31.80 0.77 -6.09
N ASN A 1115 31.11 1.02 -4.97
CA ASN A 1115 31.71 1.52 -3.75
C ASN A 1115 31.04 0.92 -2.50
N LYS A 1116 31.85 0.58 -1.50
CA LYS A 1116 31.39 0.30 -0.14
C LYS A 1116 31.81 1.46 0.78
N PRO A 1117 30.88 2.30 1.25
CA PRO A 1117 31.20 3.40 2.16
C PRO A 1117 31.99 2.93 3.39
N GLY A 1118 32.95 3.75 3.83
CA GLY A 1118 33.80 3.46 4.99
C GLY A 1118 34.98 2.51 4.72
N THR A 1119 35.22 2.07 3.48
CA THR A 1119 36.39 1.25 3.11
C THR A 1119 37.35 2.01 2.20
N VAL A 1120 38.60 1.55 2.13
CA VAL A 1120 39.65 2.14 1.28
C VAL A 1120 40.39 1.04 0.51
N GLY A 1121 40.72 1.30 -0.75
CA GLY A 1121 41.59 0.45 -1.58
C GLY A 1121 40.90 -0.69 -2.34
N THR A 1122 39.59 -0.90 -2.15
CA THR A 1122 38.81 -1.97 -2.79
C THR A 1122 37.68 -1.46 -3.70
N ASN A 1123 37.51 -0.14 -3.79
CA ASN A 1123 36.38 0.50 -4.46
C ASN A 1123 36.74 1.00 -5.87
N TRP A 1124 35.72 1.43 -6.62
CA TRP A 1124 35.81 2.15 -7.90
C TRP A 1124 36.40 1.34 -9.07
N SER A 1125 36.60 0.05 -8.87
CA SER A 1125 37.30 -0.82 -9.82
C SER A 1125 36.37 -1.60 -10.74
N TRP A 1126 35.06 -1.66 -10.50
CA TRP A 1126 34.16 -2.45 -11.35
C TRP A 1126 34.13 -1.93 -12.81
N ARG A 1127 34.12 -2.87 -13.76
CA ARG A 1127 34.09 -2.63 -15.20
C ARG A 1127 33.12 -3.55 -15.94
N LEU A 1128 32.56 -2.99 -16.99
CA LEU A 1128 31.71 -3.63 -17.96
C LEU A 1128 32.53 -4.50 -18.92
N LEU A 1129 32.08 -5.73 -19.14
CA LEU A 1129 32.71 -6.64 -20.11
C LEU A 1129 32.31 -6.28 -21.56
N PRO A 1130 33.18 -6.50 -22.57
CA PRO A 1130 32.93 -6.08 -23.95
C PRO A 1130 31.64 -6.62 -24.60
N ASP A 1131 31.09 -7.74 -24.11
CA ASP A 1131 29.90 -8.37 -24.67
C ASP A 1131 28.61 -8.15 -23.85
N TYR A 1132 28.59 -7.11 -23.02
CA TYR A 1132 27.46 -6.73 -22.16
C TYR A 1132 26.11 -6.67 -22.87
N GLN A 1133 26.09 -6.29 -24.16
CA GLN A 1133 24.86 -6.18 -24.97
C GLN A 1133 24.11 -7.51 -25.15
N LYS A 1134 24.77 -8.65 -24.92
CA LYS A 1134 24.11 -9.97 -24.93
C LYS A 1134 23.12 -10.12 -23.78
N ASN A 1135 23.47 -9.57 -22.61
CA ASN A 1135 22.73 -9.73 -21.35
C ASN A 1135 21.89 -8.47 -21.06
N ALA A 1136 22.45 -7.29 -21.26
CA ALA A 1136 21.75 -6.01 -21.21
C ALA A 1136 21.10 -5.69 -22.57
N LYS A 1137 20.03 -6.40 -22.92
CA LYS A 1137 19.36 -6.23 -24.23
C LYS A 1137 18.66 -4.87 -24.32
N ALA A 1138 19.07 -4.04 -25.27
CA ALA A 1138 18.49 -2.72 -25.53
C ALA A 1138 16.96 -2.76 -25.72
N ASP A 1139 16.45 -3.75 -26.48
CA ASP A 1139 15.02 -3.91 -26.74
C ASP A 1139 14.18 -4.09 -25.47
N ARG A 1140 14.73 -4.71 -24.43
CA ARG A 1140 14.05 -4.89 -23.13
C ARG A 1140 13.86 -3.54 -22.44
N LEU A 1141 14.90 -2.71 -22.39
CA LEU A 1141 14.83 -1.37 -21.79
C LEU A 1141 13.92 -0.45 -22.61
N LEU A 1142 14.00 -0.52 -23.95
CA LEU A 1142 13.12 0.24 -24.83
C LEU A 1142 11.65 -0.13 -24.63
N ALA A 1143 11.34 -1.42 -24.43
CA ALA A 1143 9.99 -1.88 -24.11
C ALA A 1143 9.48 -1.30 -22.78
N LEU A 1144 10.33 -1.18 -21.76
CA LEU A 1144 9.97 -0.51 -20.50
C LEU A 1144 9.71 0.98 -20.69
N CYS A 1145 10.56 1.69 -21.46
CA CYS A 1145 10.33 3.11 -21.78
C CYS A 1145 8.96 3.30 -22.46
N ARG A 1146 8.64 2.48 -23.46
CA ARG A 1146 7.35 2.53 -24.17
C ARG A 1146 6.17 2.19 -23.26
N LYS A 1147 6.29 1.16 -22.43
CA LYS A 1147 5.22 0.71 -21.53
C LYS A 1147 4.85 1.79 -20.51
N TYR A 1148 5.82 2.53 -20.00
CA TYR A 1148 5.63 3.52 -18.93
C TYR A 1148 5.76 4.98 -19.37
N ASN A 1149 5.61 5.23 -20.68
CA ASN A 1149 5.66 6.55 -21.30
C ASN A 1149 6.89 7.37 -20.88
N ARG A 1150 8.05 6.72 -20.74
CA ARG A 1150 9.32 7.42 -20.58
C ARG A 1150 9.87 7.71 -21.97
N LYS A 1151 10.25 8.95 -22.21
CA LYS A 1151 10.78 9.48 -23.46
C LYS A 1151 11.92 8.61 -23.99
N GLY A 1152 11.57 7.70 -24.89
CA GLY A 1152 12.46 7.20 -25.92
C GLY A 1152 11.96 7.78 -27.23
N LYS A 1153 12.82 8.38 -28.04
CA LYS A 1153 12.44 8.85 -29.39
C LYS A 1153 11.66 7.73 -30.09
N LEU A 1154 10.40 7.99 -30.42
CA LEU A 1154 9.67 7.21 -31.41
C LEU A 1154 10.39 7.47 -32.74
N SER A 1155 11.21 6.53 -33.17
CA SER A 1155 11.58 6.43 -34.58
C SER A 1155 10.39 5.89 -35.37
#